data_AF-A0A5J4SUJ9-F1
#
_entry.id   AF-A0A5J4SUJ9-F1
#
_cell.length_a   1.000
_cell.length_b   1.000
_cell.length_c   1.000
_cell.angle_alpha   90.00
_cell.angle_beta   90.00
_cell.angle_gamma   90.00
#
_symmetry.space_group_name_H-M   'P 1'
#
loop_
_entity.id
_entity.type
_entity.pdbx_description
1 polymer ?
#
loop_
_entity_poly.entity_id
_entity_poly.type
_entity_poly.pdbx_seq_one_letter_code
_entity_poly.pdbx_strand_id
1 'polypeptide(L)'
;MTIARNALYFEDYVLSIQYFNQVINAKPYLHEPYFYRGLAKINLDDFQGAEIDCNAAIQRNPFTVDAYQIRGLARIKQGKYEEAIEDYKKALEYAPENLTLWHNLTLCHIQQKDYQEAENDITGILAIAPKYARAYLMRGEVALRQNDTIRALQAFTIAIDMDKYDPDTWASRAIVKLQQAKYSEAEMDLDNALRMNARNAGYYINRALARFHQNNLRGAMNDYDMALDLDPNNFIGHYNRGLLRAQVGDDNRAIEDFDFVIDMEPDNMLAVFNRGLLRAQIGDLRGAIVDYSTVIDTYPNFEAGYYYRAEAKKKLGDRKGAEVDEFKIMKMELDRRNNPLAQSNTAESNGKTRKKSDKNMNNFRKIVIVDDEETEQRYTSDYRGKVQDKNVNIRIEPMYALTYYEKTSEVKHAVHYHKFIDDLNRSGVFPQRLQISNAEAPLTQEQVSAHFALIDTHTSVMINDPGNPVKHFTRAMDFYLVQDFSGCIEDLTQIIFCDSSFFPAYFMRALVHYKQLEYQKAEKEMAVASGGIQSKKKETVEVDYDRVKNDLDRVIALAPDFVYAYYNRGNLSTILKDYRAAITDYDVAVELNKDFAEAYFNRGLTHIFLGNNKKGIADLSKAGELGIVSAYNIIKRFTEIPE
;
A
#
# COMPACT_ATOMS: atom_id res chain seq x y z
N MET A 1 4.67 -31.36 6.37
CA MET A 1 4.94 -30.61 7.61
C MET A 1 6.40 -30.16 7.69
N THR A 2 7.39 -31.06 7.86
CA THR A 2 8.81 -30.67 7.95
C THR A 2 9.31 -29.83 6.77
N ILE A 3 8.95 -30.20 5.53
CA ILE A 3 9.30 -29.44 4.32
C ILE A 3 8.75 -28.01 4.37
N ALA A 4 7.51 -27.83 4.83
CA ALA A 4 6.86 -26.52 4.95
C ALA A 4 7.59 -25.61 5.97
N ARG A 5 8.00 -26.17 7.11
CA ARG A 5 8.81 -25.45 8.12
C ARG A 5 10.20 -25.09 7.60
N ASN A 6 10.83 -25.96 6.83
CA ASN A 6 12.12 -25.65 6.22
C ASN A 6 11.99 -24.51 5.22
N ALA A 7 10.97 -24.52 4.37
CA ALA A 7 10.69 -23.40 3.45
C ALA A 7 10.46 -22.09 4.23
N LEU A 8 9.69 -22.13 5.32
CA LEU A 8 9.46 -20.98 6.20
C LEU A 8 10.77 -20.44 6.81
N TYR A 9 11.65 -21.34 7.24
CA TYR A 9 12.94 -21.00 7.83
C TYR A 9 13.89 -20.34 6.81
N PHE A 10 13.84 -20.76 5.55
CA PHE A 10 14.58 -20.15 4.44
C PHE A 10 13.86 -18.95 3.81
N GLU A 11 12.82 -18.42 4.48
CA GLU A 11 12.06 -17.24 4.04
C GLU A 11 11.33 -17.42 2.70
N ASP A 12 11.13 -18.67 2.25
CA ASP A 12 10.28 -19.00 1.10
C ASP A 12 8.83 -19.15 1.57
N TYR A 13 8.21 -18.00 1.89
CA TYR A 13 6.88 -17.93 2.47
C TYR A 13 5.79 -18.50 1.55
N VAL A 14 5.90 -18.27 0.24
CA VAL A 14 4.92 -18.74 -0.75
C VAL A 14 4.93 -20.26 -0.83
N LEU A 15 6.11 -20.86 -1.00
CA LEU A 15 6.24 -22.31 -1.05
C LEU A 15 5.82 -22.95 0.28
N SER A 16 6.16 -22.29 1.38
CA SER A 16 5.74 -22.71 2.72
C SER A 16 4.22 -22.77 2.85
N ILE A 17 3.50 -21.72 2.43
CA ILE A 17 2.03 -21.66 2.41
C ILE A 17 1.43 -22.81 1.61
N GLN A 18 1.97 -23.10 0.41
CA GLN A 18 1.49 -24.21 -0.42
C GLN A 18 1.62 -25.57 0.27
N TYR A 19 2.77 -25.83 0.91
CA TYR A 19 2.92 -27.07 1.67
C TYR A 19 2.02 -27.11 2.91
N PHE A 20 1.77 -25.97 3.56
CA PHE A 20 0.80 -25.91 4.65
C PHE A 20 -0.63 -26.19 4.19
N ASN A 21 -1.04 -25.70 3.02
CA ASN A 21 -2.34 -26.02 2.44
C ASN A 21 -2.51 -27.53 2.24
N GLN A 22 -1.48 -28.22 1.72
CA GLN A 22 -1.53 -29.68 1.57
C GLN A 22 -1.70 -30.38 2.92
N VAL A 23 -1.02 -29.90 3.97
CA VAL A 23 -1.17 -30.47 5.32
C VAL A 23 -2.56 -30.19 5.88
N ILE A 24 -3.09 -28.97 5.69
CA ILE A 24 -4.43 -28.57 6.12
C ILE A 24 -5.49 -29.44 5.42
N ASN A 25 -5.37 -29.64 4.11
CA ASN A 25 -6.27 -30.48 3.33
C ASN A 25 -6.26 -31.94 3.79
N ALA A 26 -5.08 -32.47 4.14
CA ALA A 26 -4.95 -33.84 4.64
C ALA A 26 -5.38 -33.99 6.12
N LYS A 27 -5.12 -32.97 6.95
CA LYS A 27 -5.29 -33.00 8.41
C LYS A 27 -5.82 -31.64 8.93
N PRO A 28 -7.10 -31.32 8.68
CA PRO A 28 -7.65 -29.99 8.97
C PRO A 28 -7.80 -29.67 10.46
N TYR A 29 -7.70 -30.68 11.33
CA TYR A 29 -7.81 -30.56 12.79
C TYR A 29 -6.51 -30.16 13.50
N LEU A 30 -5.36 -30.23 12.82
CA LEU A 30 -4.09 -29.77 13.37
C LEU A 30 -4.05 -28.25 13.44
N HIS A 31 -3.58 -27.67 14.54
CA HIS A 31 -3.52 -26.21 14.69
C HIS A 31 -2.25 -25.62 14.09
N GLU A 32 -1.14 -26.37 14.11
CA GLU A 32 0.19 -25.92 13.70
C GLU A 32 0.24 -25.45 12.24
N PRO A 33 -0.36 -26.15 11.26
CA PRO A 33 -0.33 -25.70 9.87
C PRO A 33 -0.98 -24.32 9.68
N TYR A 34 -2.08 -24.04 10.38
CA TYR A 34 -2.73 -22.72 10.33
C TYR A 34 -1.83 -21.68 10.97
N PHE A 35 -1.26 -21.96 12.14
CA PHE A 35 -0.33 -21.04 12.80
C PHE A 35 0.85 -20.65 11.90
N TYR A 36 1.55 -21.64 11.34
CA TYR A 36 2.73 -21.36 10.50
C TYR A 36 2.35 -20.72 9.16
N ARG A 37 1.17 -21.03 8.61
CA ARG A 37 0.65 -20.33 7.42
C ARG A 37 0.35 -18.86 7.73
N GLY A 38 -0.24 -18.57 8.89
CA GLY A 38 -0.43 -17.21 9.39
C GLY A 38 0.90 -16.48 9.61
N LEU A 39 1.92 -17.17 10.14
CA LEU A 39 3.27 -16.65 10.28
C LEU A 39 3.95 -16.37 8.92
N ALA A 40 3.70 -17.17 7.89
CA ALA A 40 4.17 -16.86 6.54
C ALA A 40 3.46 -15.62 5.98
N LYS A 41 2.13 -15.53 6.14
CA LYS A 41 1.31 -14.41 5.66
C LYS A 41 1.66 -13.07 6.31
N ILE A 42 1.93 -13.02 7.62
CA ILE A 42 2.34 -11.77 8.29
C ILE A 42 3.69 -11.24 7.73
N ASN A 43 4.60 -12.12 7.33
CA ASN A 43 5.86 -11.72 6.68
C ASN A 43 5.69 -11.29 5.21
N LEU A 44 4.55 -11.61 4.60
CA LEU A 44 4.13 -11.13 3.27
C LEU A 44 3.23 -9.87 3.35
N ASP A 45 3.16 -9.23 4.53
CA ASP A 45 2.28 -8.08 4.81
C ASP A 45 0.77 -8.37 4.63
N ASP A 46 0.38 -9.65 4.58
CA ASP A 46 -1.01 -10.11 4.56
C ASP A 46 -1.55 -10.25 6.00
N PHE A 47 -1.80 -9.10 6.62
CA PHE A 47 -2.25 -9.03 8.02
C PHE A 47 -3.64 -9.63 8.22
N GLN A 48 -4.56 -9.45 7.26
CA GLN A 48 -5.91 -10.01 7.36
C GLN A 48 -5.89 -11.55 7.25
N GLY A 49 -5.12 -12.08 6.29
CA GLY A 49 -4.96 -13.52 6.14
C GLY A 49 -4.24 -14.15 7.34
N ALA A 50 -3.24 -13.47 7.90
CA ALA A 50 -2.57 -13.91 9.12
C ALA A 50 -3.53 -13.98 10.32
N GLU A 51 -4.37 -12.97 10.51
CA GLU A 51 -5.39 -12.95 11.57
C GLU A 51 -6.39 -14.12 11.43
N ILE A 52 -6.86 -14.39 10.22
CA ILE A 52 -7.79 -15.50 9.92
C ILE A 52 -7.14 -16.85 10.26
N ASP A 53 -5.87 -17.04 9.87
CA ASP A 53 -5.15 -18.28 10.12
C ASP A 53 -4.83 -18.48 11.61
N CYS A 54 -4.45 -17.43 12.32
CA CYS A 54 -4.26 -17.51 13.76
C CYS A 54 -5.58 -17.76 14.50
N ASN A 55 -6.70 -17.16 14.06
CA ASN A 55 -8.04 -17.49 14.57
C ASN A 55 -8.33 -18.99 14.41
N ALA A 56 -8.05 -19.54 13.24
CA ALA A 56 -8.24 -20.96 12.96
C ALA A 56 -7.35 -21.85 13.85
N ALA A 57 -6.10 -21.46 14.07
CA ALA A 57 -5.18 -22.17 14.96
C ALA A 57 -5.70 -22.17 16.42
N ILE A 58 -6.16 -21.02 16.93
CA ILE A 58 -6.66 -20.86 18.30
C ILE A 58 -7.95 -21.65 18.53
N GLN A 59 -8.85 -21.68 17.56
CA GLN A 59 -10.07 -22.50 17.64
C GLN A 59 -9.77 -24.00 17.79
N ARG A 60 -8.67 -24.48 17.20
CA ARG A 60 -8.24 -25.88 17.26
C ARG A 60 -7.45 -26.19 18.53
N ASN A 61 -6.60 -25.25 18.95
CA ASN A 61 -5.85 -25.34 20.20
C ASN A 61 -5.77 -23.96 20.90
N PRO A 62 -6.64 -23.72 21.90
CA PRO A 62 -6.69 -22.45 22.64
C PRO A 62 -5.44 -22.11 23.46
N PHE A 63 -4.54 -23.07 23.69
CA PHE A 63 -3.31 -22.89 24.48
C PHE A 63 -2.10 -22.48 23.62
N THR A 64 -2.30 -22.24 22.32
CA THR A 64 -1.23 -21.85 21.40
C THR A 64 -0.85 -20.38 21.59
N VAL A 65 0.03 -20.11 22.56
CA VAL A 65 0.51 -18.75 22.90
C VAL A 65 1.02 -18.00 21.67
N ASP A 66 1.81 -18.64 20.83
CA ASP A 66 2.39 -18.03 19.63
C ASP A 66 1.30 -17.55 18.64
N ALA A 67 0.15 -18.24 18.57
CA ALA A 67 -0.93 -17.85 17.69
C ALA A 67 -1.61 -16.56 18.14
N TYR A 68 -1.78 -16.33 19.45
CA TYR A 68 -2.25 -15.04 19.97
C TYR A 68 -1.21 -13.95 19.72
N GLN A 69 0.09 -14.26 19.87
CA GLN A 69 1.14 -13.29 19.61
C GLN A 69 1.11 -12.79 18.17
N ILE A 70 1.06 -13.71 17.20
CA ILE A 70 1.02 -13.35 15.78
C ILE A 70 -0.31 -12.69 15.40
N ARG A 71 -1.45 -13.14 15.96
CA ARG A 71 -2.75 -12.49 15.75
C ARG A 71 -2.75 -11.05 16.27
N GLY A 72 -2.22 -10.82 17.47
CA GLY A 72 -2.06 -9.50 18.06
C GLY A 72 -1.17 -8.59 17.19
N LEU A 73 -0.06 -9.11 16.67
CA LEU A 73 0.81 -8.33 15.76
C LEU A 73 0.10 -7.97 14.46
N ALA A 74 -0.63 -8.92 13.86
CA ALA A 74 -1.43 -8.66 12.67
C ALA A 74 -2.54 -7.63 12.92
N ARG A 75 -3.14 -7.62 14.12
CA ARG A 75 -4.15 -6.66 14.56
C ARG A 75 -3.56 -5.26 14.78
N ILE A 76 -2.39 -5.16 15.40
CA ILE A 76 -1.63 -3.89 15.53
C ILE A 76 -1.40 -3.27 14.14
N LYS A 77 -0.93 -4.07 13.17
CA LYS A 77 -0.69 -3.59 11.79
C LYS A 77 -1.95 -3.19 11.04
N GLN A 78 -3.12 -3.61 11.52
CA GLN A 78 -4.43 -3.17 11.02
C GLN A 78 -5.04 -2.02 11.86
N GLY A 79 -4.33 -1.49 12.87
CA GLY A 79 -4.83 -0.46 13.78
C GLY A 79 -5.83 -0.96 14.84
N LYS A 80 -6.02 -2.28 14.97
CA LYS A 80 -6.96 -2.92 15.91
C LYS A 80 -6.30 -3.15 17.28
N TYR A 81 -5.92 -2.08 17.97
CA TYR A 81 -5.18 -2.17 19.23
C TYR A 81 -5.97 -2.83 20.37
N GLU A 82 -7.28 -2.59 20.48
CA GLU A 82 -8.13 -3.19 21.52
C GLU A 82 -8.16 -4.72 21.41
N GLU A 83 -8.38 -5.23 20.20
CA GLU A 83 -8.39 -6.67 19.93
C GLU A 83 -7.00 -7.31 20.15
N ALA A 84 -5.91 -6.57 19.90
CA ALA A 84 -4.56 -7.04 20.18
C ALA A 84 -4.27 -7.12 21.69
N ILE A 85 -4.77 -6.16 22.47
CA ILE A 85 -4.66 -6.18 23.94
C ILE A 85 -5.35 -7.40 24.53
N GLU A 86 -6.56 -7.73 24.06
CA GLU A 86 -7.27 -8.94 24.48
C GLU A 86 -6.45 -10.21 24.19
N ASP A 87 -5.81 -10.28 23.02
CA ASP A 87 -4.93 -11.40 22.65
C ASP A 87 -3.73 -11.54 23.58
N TYR A 88 -3.03 -10.44 23.85
CA TYR A 88 -1.85 -10.49 24.71
C TYR A 88 -2.23 -10.79 26.16
N LYS A 89 -3.31 -10.21 26.68
CA LYS A 89 -3.85 -10.56 28.01
C LYS A 89 -4.16 -12.05 28.09
N LYS A 90 -4.83 -12.60 27.08
CA LYS A 90 -5.16 -14.03 27.04
C LYS A 90 -3.91 -14.92 26.93
N ALA A 91 -2.95 -14.52 26.12
CA ALA A 91 -1.69 -15.23 25.96
C ALA A 91 -0.86 -15.25 27.25
N LEU A 92 -0.89 -14.16 28.03
CA LEU A 92 -0.22 -14.02 29.32
C LEU A 92 -0.85 -14.89 30.42
N GLU A 93 -2.14 -15.25 30.33
CA GLU A 93 -2.74 -16.24 31.24
C GLU A 93 -2.03 -17.61 31.12
N TYR A 94 -1.55 -17.96 29.92
CA TYR A 94 -0.87 -19.23 29.65
C TYR A 94 0.66 -19.13 29.81
N ALA A 95 1.25 -17.96 29.51
CA ALA A 95 2.69 -17.73 29.58
C ALA A 95 2.99 -16.39 30.29
N PRO A 96 2.79 -16.31 31.61
CA PRO A 96 2.92 -15.07 32.37
C PRO A 96 4.35 -14.52 32.42
N GLU A 97 5.37 -15.36 32.18
CA GLU A 97 6.78 -14.97 32.17
C GLU A 97 7.28 -14.55 30.77
N ASN A 98 6.43 -14.60 29.74
CA ASN A 98 6.86 -14.26 28.38
C ASN A 98 6.97 -12.74 28.19
N LEU A 99 8.21 -12.27 28.23
CA LEU A 99 8.56 -10.85 28.10
C LEU A 99 8.11 -10.23 26.76
N THR A 100 8.03 -11.01 25.68
CA THR A 100 7.61 -10.49 24.36
C THR A 100 6.13 -10.12 24.36
N LEU A 101 5.29 -10.92 25.02
CA LEU A 101 3.85 -10.64 25.14
C LEU A 101 3.62 -9.39 26.00
N TRP A 102 4.29 -9.32 27.15
CA TRP A 102 4.22 -8.13 28.00
C TRP A 102 4.69 -6.88 27.26
N HIS A 103 5.81 -6.97 26.55
CA HIS A 103 6.34 -5.86 25.75
C HIS A 103 5.30 -5.38 24.73
N ASN A 104 4.74 -6.28 23.91
CA ASN A 104 3.75 -5.91 22.91
C ASN A 104 2.44 -5.37 23.53
N LEU A 105 2.02 -5.92 24.68
CA LEU A 105 0.88 -5.41 25.44
C LEU A 105 1.13 -3.96 25.90
N THR A 106 2.30 -3.69 26.49
CA THR A 106 2.70 -2.34 26.91
C THR A 106 2.68 -1.38 25.73
N LEU A 107 3.22 -1.77 24.58
CA LEU A 107 3.20 -0.94 23.38
C LEU A 107 1.76 -0.62 22.93
N CYS A 108 0.84 -1.59 23.01
CA CYS A 108 -0.56 -1.34 22.68
C CYS A 108 -1.20 -0.32 23.63
N HIS A 109 -1.01 -0.46 24.95
CA HIS A 109 -1.52 0.52 25.92
C HIS A 109 -0.89 1.91 25.72
N ILE A 110 0.41 2.00 25.39
CA ILE A 110 1.06 3.28 25.05
C ILE A 110 0.39 3.92 23.82
N GLN A 111 0.12 3.15 22.78
CA GLN A 111 -0.54 3.65 21.55
C GLN A 111 -1.97 4.11 21.81
N GLN A 112 -2.70 3.44 22.70
CA GLN A 112 -4.03 3.86 23.13
C GLN A 112 -4.04 5.03 24.12
N LYS A 113 -2.86 5.51 24.54
CA LYS A 113 -2.67 6.55 25.56
C LYS A 113 -3.13 6.11 26.97
N ASP A 114 -3.27 4.79 27.19
CA ASP A 114 -3.60 4.18 28.48
C ASP A 114 -2.34 4.02 29.34
N TYR A 115 -1.75 5.14 29.71
CA TYR A 115 -0.45 5.19 30.39
C TYR A 115 -0.45 4.49 31.75
N GLN A 116 -1.58 4.45 32.44
CA GLN A 116 -1.69 3.77 33.74
C GLN A 116 -1.52 2.25 33.58
N GLU A 117 -2.17 1.65 32.58
CA GLU A 117 -2.04 0.22 32.30
C GLU A 117 -0.64 -0.11 31.76
N ALA A 118 -0.08 0.76 30.92
CA ALA A 118 1.32 0.61 30.49
C ALA A 118 2.30 0.61 31.67
N GLU A 119 2.11 1.46 32.69
CA GLU A 119 2.94 1.43 33.91
C GLU A 119 2.75 0.13 34.71
N ASN A 120 1.54 -0.40 34.78
CA ASN A 120 1.24 -1.68 35.42
C ASN A 120 1.96 -2.83 34.70
N ASP A 121 1.90 -2.85 33.37
CA ASP A 121 2.59 -3.86 32.55
C ASP A 121 4.11 -3.81 32.75
N ILE A 122 4.70 -2.61 32.69
CA ILE A 122 6.14 -2.43 32.90
C ILE A 122 6.55 -2.89 34.30
N THR A 123 5.70 -2.66 35.31
CA THR A 123 5.94 -3.15 36.67
C THR A 123 5.92 -4.68 36.71
N GLY A 124 5.00 -5.32 35.99
CA GLY A 124 4.97 -6.77 35.77
C GLY A 124 6.25 -7.28 35.09
N ILE A 125 6.69 -6.64 34.01
CA ILE A 125 7.94 -6.97 33.30
C ILE A 125 9.13 -6.94 34.25
N LEU A 126 9.27 -5.88 35.04
CA LEU A 126 10.40 -5.71 35.95
C LEU A 126 10.34 -6.61 37.19
N ALA A 127 9.17 -7.13 37.55
CA ALA A 127 9.06 -8.18 38.56
C ALA A 127 9.66 -9.50 38.06
N ILE A 128 9.46 -9.82 36.77
CA ILE A 128 9.98 -11.04 36.13
C ILE A 128 11.47 -10.87 35.78
N ALA A 129 11.81 -9.75 35.14
CA ALA A 129 13.15 -9.46 34.63
C ALA A 129 13.62 -8.06 35.08
N PRO A 130 14.16 -7.92 36.31
CA PRO A 130 14.59 -6.63 36.85
C PRO A 130 15.70 -5.92 36.07
N LYS A 131 16.45 -6.64 35.25
CA LYS A 131 17.55 -6.11 34.41
C LYS A 131 17.17 -5.97 32.93
N TYR A 132 15.88 -5.86 32.63
CA TYR A 132 15.41 -5.70 31.25
C TYR A 132 15.44 -4.22 30.83
N ALA A 133 16.50 -3.81 30.14
CA ALA A 133 16.74 -2.41 29.75
C ALA A 133 15.54 -1.79 28.99
N ARG A 134 14.93 -2.54 28.06
CA ARG A 134 13.76 -2.08 27.28
C ARG A 134 12.54 -1.72 28.13
N ALA A 135 12.34 -2.34 29.30
CA ALA A 135 11.25 -1.93 30.20
C ALA A 135 11.49 -0.54 30.80
N TYR A 136 12.74 -0.19 31.10
CA TYR A 136 13.09 1.16 31.55
C TYR A 136 13.00 2.18 30.41
N LEU A 137 13.33 1.79 29.18
CA LEU A 137 13.07 2.61 27.99
C LEU A 137 11.57 2.92 27.86
N MET A 138 10.70 1.90 27.82
CA MET A 138 9.24 2.09 27.78
C MET A 138 8.73 2.93 28.95
N ARG A 139 9.29 2.74 30.16
CA ARG A 139 8.94 3.57 31.33
C ARG A 139 9.28 5.04 31.14
N GLY A 140 10.45 5.31 30.56
CA GLY A 140 10.86 6.68 30.26
C GLY A 140 9.97 7.32 29.20
N GLU A 141 9.58 6.55 28.18
CA GLU A 141 8.63 6.99 27.15
C GLU A 141 7.25 7.31 27.74
N VAL A 142 6.69 6.41 28.56
CA VAL A 142 5.40 6.64 29.25
C VAL A 142 5.46 7.89 30.11
N ALA A 143 6.53 8.07 30.90
CA ALA A 143 6.70 9.26 31.72
C ALA A 143 6.80 10.54 30.88
N LEU A 144 7.49 10.50 29.74
CA LEU A 144 7.57 11.63 28.81
C LEU A 144 6.20 11.98 28.22
N ARG A 145 5.38 10.98 27.86
CA ARG A 145 4.00 11.18 27.39
C ARG A 145 3.09 11.81 28.45
N GLN A 146 3.38 11.55 29.73
CA GLN A 146 2.72 12.18 30.87
C GLN A 146 3.31 13.55 31.23
N ASN A 147 4.28 14.08 30.45
CA ASN A 147 5.04 15.30 30.70
C ASN A 147 5.92 15.26 31.98
N ASP A 148 6.20 14.08 32.53
CA ASP A 148 7.12 13.92 33.65
C ASP A 148 8.56 13.72 33.16
N THR A 149 9.22 14.84 32.85
CA THR A 149 10.61 14.83 32.36
C THR A 149 11.62 14.33 33.40
N ILE A 150 11.29 14.35 34.70
CA ILE A 150 12.19 13.92 35.78
C ILE A 150 12.23 12.40 35.80
N ARG A 151 11.05 11.75 35.86
CA ARG A 151 10.94 10.29 35.81
C ARG A 151 11.46 9.74 34.48
N ALA A 152 11.19 10.43 33.37
CA ALA A 152 11.71 10.04 32.06
C ALA A 152 13.25 10.00 32.04
N LEU A 153 13.91 11.07 32.51
CA LEU A 153 15.37 11.17 32.55
C LEU A 153 15.99 10.07 33.43
N GLN A 154 15.39 9.78 34.59
CA GLN A 154 15.83 8.72 35.48
C GLN A 154 15.72 7.34 34.81
N ALA A 155 14.56 7.05 34.20
CA ALA A 155 14.32 5.77 33.53
C ALA A 155 15.28 5.54 32.36
N PHE A 156 15.50 6.54 31.50
CA PHE A 156 16.47 6.42 30.40
C PHE A 156 17.91 6.28 30.89
N THR A 157 18.27 6.92 32.00
CA THR A 157 19.61 6.76 32.58
C THR A 157 19.83 5.34 33.08
N ILE A 158 18.85 4.76 33.77
CA ILE A 158 18.91 3.35 34.19
C ILE A 158 18.99 2.42 32.98
N ALA A 159 18.20 2.68 31.93
CA ALA A 159 18.23 1.89 30.70
C ALA A 159 19.62 1.93 30.03
N ILE A 160 20.26 3.10 29.93
CA ILE A 160 21.62 3.25 29.39
C ILE A 160 22.66 2.53 30.25
N ASP A 161 22.53 2.60 31.58
CA ASP A 161 23.45 1.91 32.47
C ASP A 161 23.36 0.38 32.33
N MET A 162 22.18 -0.13 31.96
CA MET A 162 21.95 -1.55 31.68
C MET A 162 22.42 -1.96 30.28
N ASP A 163 22.09 -1.17 29.25
CA ASP A 163 22.48 -1.40 27.86
C ASP A 163 22.93 -0.10 27.20
N LYS A 164 24.25 0.04 27.04
CA LYS A 164 24.88 1.23 26.45
C LYS A 164 24.85 1.22 24.93
N TYR A 165 24.55 0.08 24.31
CA TYR A 165 24.61 -0.10 22.85
C TYR A 165 23.27 0.12 22.17
N ASP A 166 22.21 0.41 22.94
CA ASP A 166 20.92 0.79 22.41
C ASP A 166 20.88 2.28 22.03
N PRO A 167 20.92 2.65 20.73
CA PRO A 167 20.91 4.05 20.30
C PRO A 167 19.60 4.77 20.67
N ASP A 168 18.47 4.06 20.70
CA ASP A 168 17.15 4.66 20.90
C ASP A 168 17.03 5.22 22.32
N THR A 169 17.64 4.56 23.31
CA THR A 169 17.66 5.05 24.68
C THR A 169 18.46 6.35 24.81
N TRP A 170 19.63 6.45 24.15
CA TRP A 170 20.42 7.69 24.11
C TRP A 170 19.64 8.85 23.47
N ALA A 171 19.04 8.60 22.31
CA ALA A 171 18.25 9.60 21.59
C ALA A 171 17.03 10.04 22.41
N SER A 172 16.34 9.10 23.07
CA SER A 172 15.20 9.40 23.94
C SER A 172 15.59 10.31 25.10
N ARG A 173 16.73 10.04 25.75
CA ARG A 173 17.25 10.90 26.82
C ARG A 173 17.66 12.27 26.30
N ALA A 174 18.25 12.34 25.12
CA ALA A 174 18.60 13.61 24.48
C ALA A 174 17.38 14.50 24.25
N ILE A 175 16.25 13.93 23.82
CA ILE A 175 14.99 14.67 23.64
C ILE A 175 14.52 15.29 24.95
N VAL A 176 14.58 14.55 26.07
CA VAL A 176 14.25 15.11 27.40
C VAL A 176 15.18 16.27 27.76
N LYS A 177 16.48 16.12 27.48
CA LYS A 177 17.47 17.17 27.73
C LYS A 177 17.25 18.40 26.85
N LEU A 178 16.81 18.22 25.59
CA LEU A 178 16.40 19.33 24.71
C LEU A 178 15.21 20.10 25.29
N GLN A 179 14.19 19.39 25.78
CA GLN A 179 13.04 20.01 26.46
C GLN A 179 13.45 20.77 27.73
N GLN A 180 14.46 20.27 28.45
CA GLN A 180 15.04 20.93 29.63
C GLN A 180 16.08 22.03 29.29
N ALA A 181 16.25 22.38 28.01
CA ALA A 181 17.26 23.33 27.52
C ALA A 181 18.72 22.98 27.85
N LYS A 182 19.02 21.70 28.13
CA LYS A 182 20.36 21.17 28.37
C LYS A 182 21.02 20.74 27.06
N TYR A 183 21.23 21.70 26.17
CA TYR A 183 21.59 21.43 24.78
C TYR A 183 22.94 20.72 24.60
N SER A 184 23.95 21.08 25.39
CA SER A 184 25.28 20.44 25.31
C SER A 184 25.23 18.97 25.73
N GLU A 185 24.47 18.64 26.79
CA GLU A 185 24.28 17.26 27.21
C GLU A 185 23.42 16.46 26.22
N ALA A 186 22.45 17.09 25.57
CA ALA A 186 21.65 16.47 24.52
C ALA A 186 22.49 16.14 23.29
N GLU A 187 23.37 17.06 22.86
CA GLU A 187 24.32 16.83 21.78
C GLU A 187 25.23 15.64 22.08
N MET A 188 25.75 15.52 23.31
CA MET A 188 26.56 14.36 23.72
C MET A 188 25.79 13.04 23.65
N ASP A 189 24.53 13.02 24.08
CA ASP A 189 23.71 11.81 23.98
C ASP A 189 23.45 11.43 22.52
N LEU A 190 23.18 12.40 21.64
CA LEU A 190 22.98 12.17 20.20
C LEU A 190 24.26 11.74 19.48
N ASP A 191 25.42 12.22 19.91
CA ASP A 191 26.71 11.73 19.43
C ASP A 191 26.90 10.24 19.76
N ASN A 192 26.49 9.81 20.95
CA ASN A 192 26.52 8.39 21.32
C ASN A 192 25.51 7.57 20.49
N ALA A 193 24.29 8.07 20.28
CA ALA A 193 23.30 7.41 19.42
C ALA A 193 23.83 7.23 17.98
N LEU A 194 24.42 8.28 17.40
CA LEU A 194 24.98 8.27 16.04
C LEU A 194 26.22 7.38 15.88
N ARG A 195 26.99 7.14 16.95
CA ARG A 195 28.09 6.16 16.93
C ARG A 195 27.58 4.73 16.75
N MET A 196 26.40 4.43 17.27
CA MET A 196 25.80 3.08 17.20
C MET A 196 24.97 2.91 15.94
N ASN A 197 24.17 3.93 15.58
CA ASN A 197 23.39 3.95 14.35
C ASN A 197 23.55 5.30 13.63
N ALA A 198 24.49 5.32 12.68
CA ALA A 198 24.77 6.50 11.86
C ALA A 198 23.78 6.72 10.71
N ARG A 199 22.86 5.77 10.44
CA ARG A 199 21.90 5.86 9.33
C ARG A 199 20.48 6.17 9.82
N ASN A 200 20.37 7.13 10.73
CA ASN A 200 19.07 7.60 11.23
C ASN A 200 19.00 9.13 11.09
N ALA A 201 18.15 9.60 10.18
CA ALA A 201 17.98 11.04 9.90
C ALA A 201 17.47 11.81 11.13
N GLY A 202 16.59 11.21 11.94
CA GLY A 202 16.03 11.82 13.15
C GLY A 202 17.09 12.18 14.19
N TYR A 203 18.18 11.40 14.30
CA TYR A 203 19.28 11.73 15.22
C TYR A 203 20.04 12.98 14.78
N TYR A 204 20.29 13.13 13.49
CA TYR A 204 20.89 14.35 12.94
C TYR A 204 19.98 15.56 13.12
N ILE A 205 18.68 15.44 12.86
CA ILE A 205 17.70 16.53 13.06
C ILE A 205 17.69 17.01 14.52
N ASN A 206 17.64 16.07 15.48
CA ASN A 206 17.65 16.42 16.90
C ASN A 206 18.99 17.03 17.33
N ARG A 207 20.12 16.60 16.75
CA ARG A 207 21.44 17.15 17.07
C ARG A 207 21.63 18.53 16.46
N ALA A 208 21.11 18.74 15.25
CA ALA A 208 21.05 20.04 14.61
C ALA A 208 20.28 21.05 15.47
N LEU A 209 19.15 20.62 16.04
CA LEU A 209 18.38 21.43 16.98
C LEU A 209 19.19 21.77 18.24
N ALA A 210 19.86 20.79 18.85
CA ALA A 210 20.76 21.02 20.00
C ALA A 210 21.83 22.06 19.67
N ARG A 211 22.46 21.95 18.50
CA ARG A 211 23.52 22.86 18.03
C ARG A 211 23.00 24.24 17.68
N PHE A 212 21.81 24.33 17.09
CA PHE A 212 21.14 25.60 16.80
C PHE A 212 20.93 26.42 18.07
N HIS A 213 20.42 25.79 19.14
CA HIS A 213 20.22 26.47 20.42
C HIS A 213 21.53 26.88 21.11
N GLN A 214 22.64 26.20 20.80
CA GLN A 214 24.00 26.56 21.22
C GLN A 214 24.67 27.58 20.29
N ASN A 215 23.96 28.11 19.27
CA ASN A 215 24.49 29.03 18.26
C ASN A 215 25.61 28.42 17.37
N ASN A 216 25.73 27.09 17.33
CA ASN A 216 26.60 26.38 16.40
C ASN A 216 25.87 26.14 15.07
N LEU A 217 25.63 27.23 14.33
CA LEU A 217 24.86 27.21 13.07
C LEU A 217 25.54 26.35 11.99
N ARG A 218 26.88 26.35 11.94
CA ARG A 218 27.64 25.53 10.99
C ARG A 218 27.47 24.04 11.26
N GLY A 219 27.53 23.63 12.53
CA GLY A 219 27.30 22.24 12.92
C GLY A 219 25.86 21.82 12.69
N ALA A 220 24.89 22.70 12.98
CA ALA A 220 23.47 22.45 12.71
C ALA A 220 23.18 22.29 11.22
N MET A 221 23.76 23.14 10.36
CA MET A 221 23.63 23.03 8.90
C MET A 221 24.13 21.66 8.38
N ASN A 222 25.33 21.27 8.81
CA ASN A 222 25.93 19.99 8.40
C ASN A 222 25.08 18.78 8.84
N ASP A 223 24.46 18.86 10.01
CA ASP A 223 23.56 17.80 10.48
C ASP A 223 22.27 17.75 9.66
N TYR A 224 21.67 18.89 9.29
CA TYR A 224 20.51 18.88 8.40
C TYR A 224 20.83 18.38 6.99
N ASP A 225 22.01 18.71 6.46
CA ASP A 225 22.47 18.16 5.17
C ASP A 225 22.58 16.63 5.26
N MET A 226 23.22 16.11 6.31
CA MET A 226 23.32 14.65 6.51
C MET A 226 21.96 13.96 6.72
N ALA A 227 21.02 14.64 7.41
CA ALA A 227 19.67 14.11 7.58
C ALA A 227 18.96 13.95 6.22
N LEU A 228 19.10 14.94 5.33
CA LEU A 228 18.47 14.96 4.01
C LEU A 228 19.19 14.08 2.98
N ASP A 229 20.48 13.81 3.18
CA ASP A 229 21.20 12.77 2.42
C ASP A 229 20.65 11.36 2.74
N LEU A 230 20.17 11.14 3.97
CA LEU A 230 19.60 9.87 4.42
C LEU A 230 18.10 9.74 4.09
N ASP A 231 17.35 10.82 4.30
CA ASP A 231 15.92 10.92 4.03
C ASP A 231 15.64 12.19 3.19
N PRO A 232 15.72 12.09 1.85
CA PRO A 232 15.51 13.23 0.96
C PRO A 232 14.10 13.82 1.00
N ASN A 233 13.13 13.11 1.58
CA ASN A 233 11.75 13.59 1.67
C ASN A 233 11.40 14.09 3.08
N ASN A 234 12.38 14.37 3.93
CA ASN A 234 12.10 14.80 5.29
C ASN A 234 11.62 16.26 5.35
N PHE A 235 10.33 16.47 5.66
CA PHE A 235 9.75 17.80 5.83
C PHE A 235 10.53 18.69 6.81
N ILE A 236 10.81 18.17 8.02
CA ILE A 236 11.44 18.95 9.10
C ILE A 236 12.88 19.30 8.72
N GLY A 237 13.58 18.39 8.06
CA GLY A 237 14.91 18.63 7.50
C GLY A 237 14.91 19.82 6.55
N HIS A 238 14.05 19.81 5.52
CA HIS A 238 13.97 20.89 4.54
C HIS A 238 13.55 22.22 5.16
N TYR A 239 12.47 22.23 5.95
CA TYR A 239 11.97 23.46 6.54
C TYR A 239 13.01 24.14 7.45
N ASN A 240 13.65 23.36 8.34
CA ASN A 240 14.62 23.91 9.27
C ASN A 240 15.92 24.31 8.58
N ARG A 241 16.38 23.52 7.60
CA ARG A 241 17.55 23.90 6.80
C ARG A 241 17.29 25.17 6.01
N GLY A 242 16.11 25.34 5.42
CA GLY A 242 15.70 26.57 4.73
C GLY A 242 15.76 27.80 5.64
N LEU A 243 15.24 27.69 6.88
CA LEU A 243 15.37 28.75 7.88
C LEU A 243 16.83 29.07 8.26
N LEU A 244 17.65 28.03 8.45
CA LEU A 244 19.08 28.24 8.78
C LEU A 244 19.84 28.86 7.61
N ARG A 245 19.55 28.45 6.36
CA ARG A 245 20.16 28.98 5.13
C ARG A 245 19.82 30.46 4.95
N ALA A 246 18.55 30.81 5.16
CA ALA A 246 18.10 32.21 5.21
C ALA A 246 18.87 33.03 6.26
N GLN A 247 19.10 32.47 7.46
CA GLN A 247 19.82 33.16 8.53
C GLN A 247 21.31 33.40 8.19
N VAL A 248 21.94 32.51 7.43
CA VAL A 248 23.35 32.66 6.99
C VAL A 248 23.49 33.36 5.63
N GLY A 249 22.38 33.74 5.00
CA GLY A 249 22.36 34.48 3.72
C GLY A 249 22.49 33.61 2.46
N ASP A 250 22.31 32.28 2.56
CA ASP A 250 22.25 31.38 1.40
C ASP A 250 20.82 31.35 0.82
N ASP A 251 20.33 32.52 0.38
CA ASP A 251 18.91 32.76 0.10
C ASP A 251 18.37 31.91 -1.05
N ASN A 252 19.15 31.69 -2.12
CA ASN A 252 18.71 30.90 -3.27
C ASN A 252 18.47 29.43 -2.88
N ARG A 253 19.36 28.83 -2.09
CA ARG A 253 19.20 27.46 -1.62
C ARG A 253 18.14 27.33 -0.53
N ALA A 254 17.90 28.40 0.24
CA ALA A 254 16.77 28.45 1.16
C ALA A 254 15.44 28.42 0.40
N ILE A 255 15.34 29.11 -0.75
CA ILE A 255 14.15 29.06 -1.62
C ILE A 255 13.91 27.63 -2.13
N GLU A 256 14.95 26.92 -2.58
CA GLU A 256 14.83 25.51 -3.01
C GLU A 256 14.27 24.61 -1.90
N ASP A 257 14.72 24.79 -0.66
CA ASP A 257 14.19 24.04 0.49
C ASP A 257 12.71 24.36 0.78
N PHE A 258 12.29 25.62 0.65
CA PHE A 258 10.87 25.98 0.83
C PHE A 258 10.00 25.59 -0.35
N ASP A 259 10.52 25.57 -1.58
CA ASP A 259 9.81 25.04 -2.75
C ASP A 259 9.47 23.56 -2.54
N PHE A 260 10.44 22.76 -2.07
CA PHE A 260 10.22 21.35 -1.73
C PHE A 260 9.11 21.18 -0.67
N VAL A 261 9.15 21.98 0.40
CA VAL A 261 8.12 21.95 1.45
C VAL A 261 6.74 22.28 0.88
N ILE A 262 6.63 23.25 -0.03
CA ILE A 262 5.36 23.67 -0.63
C ILE A 262 4.83 22.62 -1.62
N ASP A 263 5.72 21.93 -2.34
CA ASP A 263 5.34 20.84 -3.22
C ASP A 263 4.76 19.66 -2.42
N MET A 264 5.27 19.41 -1.22
CA MET A 264 4.76 18.38 -0.30
C MET A 264 3.48 18.80 0.43
N GLU A 265 3.45 20.03 0.97
CA GLU A 265 2.32 20.60 1.69
C GLU A 265 1.90 21.96 1.06
N PRO A 266 1.04 21.95 0.03
CA PRO A 266 0.64 23.19 -0.66
C PRO A 266 -0.12 24.20 0.21
N ASP A 267 -0.68 23.77 1.35
CA ASP A 267 -1.38 24.62 2.31
C ASP A 267 -0.46 25.21 3.40
N ASN A 268 0.85 24.93 3.35
CA ASN A 268 1.82 25.42 4.32
C ASN A 268 2.16 26.91 4.11
N MET A 269 1.27 27.79 4.56
CA MET A 269 1.40 29.24 4.38
C MET A 269 2.62 29.84 5.09
N LEU A 270 3.18 29.17 6.11
CA LEU A 270 4.43 29.60 6.76
C LEU A 270 5.63 29.43 5.80
N ALA A 271 5.69 28.32 5.08
CA ALA A 271 6.70 28.09 4.04
C ALA A 271 6.53 29.06 2.86
N VAL A 272 5.30 29.26 2.39
CA VAL A 272 4.99 30.24 1.33
C VAL A 272 5.43 31.65 1.74
N PHE A 273 5.15 32.04 2.99
CA PHE A 273 5.54 33.35 3.49
C PHE A 273 7.07 33.50 3.58
N ASN A 274 7.78 32.49 4.11
CA ASN A 274 9.24 32.50 4.18
C ASN A 274 9.88 32.55 2.78
N ARG A 275 9.35 31.81 1.81
CA ARG A 275 9.78 31.91 0.40
C ARG A 275 9.57 33.31 -0.15
N GLY A 276 8.43 33.94 0.13
CA GLY A 276 8.15 35.32 -0.26
C GLY A 276 9.17 36.32 0.29
N LEU A 277 9.57 36.18 1.57
CA LEU A 277 10.63 36.98 2.19
C LEU A 277 11.97 36.83 1.46
N LEU A 278 12.35 35.59 1.13
CA LEU A 278 13.60 35.30 0.43
C LEU A 278 13.58 35.82 -1.01
N ARG A 279 12.48 35.64 -1.75
CA ARG A 279 12.29 36.20 -3.09
C ARG A 279 12.43 37.71 -3.10
N ALA A 280 11.86 38.40 -2.11
CA ALA A 280 12.02 39.85 -1.97
C ALA A 280 13.48 40.25 -1.71
N GLN A 281 14.22 39.44 -0.96
CA GLN A 281 15.63 39.67 -0.61
C GLN A 281 16.56 39.50 -1.83
N ILE A 282 16.31 38.51 -2.69
CA ILE A 282 17.07 38.31 -3.94
C ILE A 282 16.60 39.21 -5.10
N GLY A 283 15.57 40.04 -4.88
CA GLY A 283 15.07 41.01 -5.85
C GLY A 283 13.93 40.53 -6.75
N ASP A 284 13.44 39.30 -6.59
CA ASP A 284 12.21 38.83 -7.22
C ASP A 284 10.97 39.38 -6.47
N LEU A 285 10.75 40.68 -6.65
CA LEU A 285 9.63 41.39 -6.03
C LEU A 285 8.27 40.90 -6.54
N ARG A 286 8.19 40.44 -7.79
CA ARG A 286 6.93 39.95 -8.37
C ARG A 286 6.54 38.61 -7.76
N GLY A 287 7.47 37.66 -7.69
CA GLY A 287 7.24 36.37 -7.01
C GLY A 287 6.93 36.56 -5.53
N ALA A 288 7.61 37.47 -4.84
CA ALA A 288 7.32 37.80 -3.44
C ALA A 288 5.89 38.34 -3.24
N ILE A 289 5.43 39.25 -4.11
CA ILE A 289 4.06 39.79 -4.05
C ILE A 289 3.01 38.68 -4.24
N VAL A 290 3.27 37.71 -5.13
CA VAL A 290 2.39 36.55 -5.33
C VAL A 290 2.31 35.73 -4.05
N ASP A 291 3.45 35.35 -3.48
CA ASP A 291 3.51 34.55 -2.25
C ASP A 291 2.82 35.26 -1.08
N TYR A 292 3.07 36.56 -0.87
CA TYR A 292 2.39 37.33 0.16
C TYR A 292 0.88 37.42 -0.06
N SER A 293 0.44 37.53 -1.31
CA SER A 293 -1.00 37.59 -1.63
C SER A 293 -1.68 36.27 -1.27
N THR A 294 -1.09 35.14 -1.63
CA THR A 294 -1.58 33.80 -1.25
C THR A 294 -1.73 33.65 0.26
N VAL A 295 -0.74 34.15 1.03
CA VAL A 295 -0.75 34.09 2.50
C VAL A 295 -1.88 34.93 3.08
N ILE A 296 -2.04 36.19 2.67
CA ILE A 296 -3.07 37.07 3.23
C ILE A 296 -4.48 36.74 2.76
N ASP A 297 -4.64 36.12 1.59
CA ASP A 297 -5.93 35.64 1.12
C ASP A 297 -6.44 34.52 2.04
N THR A 298 -5.52 33.70 2.56
CA THR A 298 -5.81 32.65 3.54
C THR A 298 -5.87 33.18 4.99
N TYR A 299 -5.01 34.15 5.33
CA TYR A 299 -4.92 34.76 6.65
C TYR A 299 -5.10 36.29 6.57
N PRO A 300 -6.34 36.81 6.41
CA PRO A 300 -6.59 38.24 6.17
C PRO A 300 -6.25 39.17 7.33
N ASN A 301 -5.98 38.62 8.51
CA ASN A 301 -5.60 39.35 9.72
C ASN A 301 -4.09 39.26 10.02
N PHE A 302 -3.29 38.71 9.10
CA PHE A 302 -1.84 38.64 9.27
C PHE A 302 -1.16 39.94 8.84
N GLU A 303 -0.89 40.81 9.82
CA GLU A 303 -0.35 42.16 9.62
C GLU A 303 0.98 42.18 8.85
N ALA A 304 1.91 41.27 9.21
CA ALA A 304 3.20 41.19 8.55
C ALA A 304 3.08 40.87 7.05
N GLY A 305 2.09 40.07 6.64
CA GLY A 305 1.82 39.79 5.23
C GLY A 305 1.55 41.05 4.42
N TYR A 306 0.70 41.94 4.92
CA TYR A 306 0.43 43.23 4.28
C TYR A 306 1.67 44.13 4.31
N TYR A 307 2.42 44.15 5.41
CA TYR A 307 3.61 44.99 5.56
C TYR A 307 4.66 44.66 4.49
N TYR A 308 5.05 43.39 4.37
CA TYR A 308 6.06 42.97 3.40
C TYR A 308 5.57 43.10 1.96
N ARG A 309 4.27 42.89 1.69
CA ARG A 309 3.70 43.14 0.37
C ARG A 309 3.70 44.62 0.00
N ALA A 310 3.40 45.52 0.94
CA ALA A 310 3.48 46.96 0.72
C ALA A 310 4.93 47.38 0.41
N GLU A 311 5.90 46.86 1.14
CA GLU A 311 7.32 47.14 0.91
C GLU A 311 7.77 46.65 -0.48
N ALA A 312 7.39 45.42 -0.86
CA ALA A 312 7.71 44.86 -2.17
C ALA A 312 7.07 45.67 -3.32
N LYS A 313 5.80 46.07 -3.17
CA LYS A 313 5.10 46.94 -4.14
C LYS A 313 5.76 48.31 -4.27
N LYS A 314 6.19 48.93 -3.17
CA LYS A 314 6.95 50.19 -3.20
C LYS A 314 8.25 50.05 -3.99
N LYS A 315 9.01 48.99 -3.72
CA LYS A 315 10.26 48.69 -4.45
C LYS A 315 10.00 48.43 -5.94
N LEU A 316 8.84 47.86 -6.29
CA LEU A 316 8.41 47.62 -7.67
C LEU A 316 7.84 48.87 -8.37
N GLY A 317 7.57 49.96 -7.64
CA GLY A 317 7.00 51.21 -8.14
C GLY A 317 5.47 51.31 -8.09
N ASP A 318 4.77 50.30 -7.55
CA ASP A 318 3.33 50.32 -7.33
C ASP A 318 2.96 51.04 -6.02
N ARG A 319 3.05 52.38 -6.03
CA ARG A 319 2.70 53.21 -4.86
C ARG A 319 1.23 53.06 -4.44
N LYS A 320 0.31 52.99 -5.40
CA LYS A 320 -1.13 52.90 -5.10
C LYS A 320 -1.46 51.58 -4.41
N GLY A 321 -0.94 50.47 -4.92
CA GLY A 321 -1.16 49.16 -4.31
C GLY A 321 -0.50 49.03 -2.93
N ALA A 322 0.60 49.73 -2.69
CA ALA A 322 1.23 49.78 -1.37
C ALA A 322 0.42 50.61 -0.36
N GLU A 323 -0.11 51.77 -0.76
CA GLU A 323 -0.96 52.62 0.10
C GLU A 323 -2.22 51.88 0.56
N VAL A 324 -2.79 51.02 -0.28
CA VAL A 324 -3.94 50.15 0.10
C VAL A 324 -3.57 49.18 1.21
N ASP A 325 -2.40 48.53 1.11
CA ASP A 325 -1.92 47.59 2.12
C ASP A 325 -1.57 48.33 3.44
N GLU A 326 -0.96 49.51 3.36
CA GLU A 326 -0.66 50.34 4.53
C GLU A 326 -1.92 50.86 5.24
N PHE A 327 -2.94 51.26 4.48
CA PHE A 327 -4.23 51.64 5.04
C PHE A 327 -4.90 50.47 5.75
N LYS A 328 -4.78 49.26 5.20
CA LYS A 328 -5.29 48.03 5.84
C LYS A 328 -4.58 47.76 7.16
N ILE A 329 -3.26 47.89 7.22
CA ILE A 329 -2.47 47.78 8.46
C ILE A 329 -2.94 48.82 9.48
N MET A 330 -3.00 50.10 9.10
CA MET A 330 -3.44 51.18 9.98
C MET A 330 -4.84 50.93 10.56
N LYS A 331 -5.75 50.41 9.74
CA LYS A 331 -7.09 50.00 10.19
C LYS A 331 -7.02 48.88 11.23
N MET A 332 -6.21 47.84 10.98
CA MET A 332 -6.02 46.73 11.93
C MET A 332 -5.44 47.22 13.27
N GLU A 333 -4.52 48.18 13.25
CA GLU A 333 -3.97 48.79 14.47
C GLU A 333 -5.01 49.61 15.25
N LEU A 334 -5.82 50.40 14.54
CA LEU A 334 -6.92 51.19 15.13
C LEU A 334 -7.98 50.27 15.76
N ASP A 335 -8.39 49.22 15.05
CA ASP A 335 -9.35 48.24 15.52
C ASP A 335 -8.84 47.52 16.78
N ARG A 336 -7.53 47.20 16.83
CA ARG A 336 -6.85 46.62 18.00
C ARG A 336 -6.81 47.58 19.20
N ARG A 337 -6.63 48.88 18.99
CA ARG A 337 -6.66 49.90 20.06
C ARG A 337 -8.06 50.14 20.61
N ASN A 338 -9.07 50.10 19.76
CA ASN A 338 -10.46 50.37 20.13
C ASN A 338 -11.16 49.18 20.81
N ASN A 339 -10.57 47.98 20.75
CA ASN A 339 -11.14 46.77 21.36
C ASN A 339 -10.12 46.05 22.27
N PRO A 340 -9.97 46.45 23.55
CA PRO A 340 -8.97 45.90 24.47
C PRO A 340 -9.18 44.42 24.81
N LEU A 341 -10.35 43.83 24.56
CA LEU A 341 -10.60 42.38 24.69
C LEU A 341 -9.94 41.55 23.57
N ALA A 342 -9.56 42.17 22.45
CA ALA A 342 -8.84 41.50 21.35
C ALA A 342 -7.34 41.30 21.64
N GLN A 343 -6.79 41.90 22.71
CA GLN A 343 -5.39 41.71 23.13
C GLN A 343 -5.12 40.31 23.71
N SER A 344 -6.15 39.54 24.05
CA SER A 344 -6.01 38.29 24.81
C SER A 344 -5.49 37.09 24.02
N ASN A 345 -5.42 37.13 22.69
CA ASN A 345 -5.14 35.94 21.86
C ASN A 345 -3.84 35.98 21.06
N THR A 346 -3.00 37.01 21.22
CA THR A 346 -1.67 37.08 20.57
C THR A 346 -0.56 37.03 21.62
N ALA A 347 -0.59 36.03 22.49
CA ALA A 347 0.59 35.71 23.29
C ALA A 347 1.67 35.17 22.34
N GLU A 348 2.62 36.03 21.94
CA GLU A 348 3.88 35.58 21.37
C GLU A 348 4.55 34.67 22.40
N SER A 349 4.53 33.36 22.12
CA SER A 349 5.35 32.42 22.86
C SER A 349 6.82 32.80 22.65
N ASN A 350 7.53 33.13 23.74
CA ASN A 350 8.96 33.49 23.77
C ASN A 350 9.91 32.35 23.33
N GLY A 351 9.39 31.23 22.81
CA GLY A 351 10.18 30.09 22.35
C GLY A 351 10.79 30.28 20.95
N LYS A 352 11.97 29.70 20.73
CA LYS A 352 12.65 29.65 19.40
C LYS A 352 12.10 28.56 18.47
N THR A 353 11.23 27.70 18.97
CA THR A 353 10.69 26.52 18.27
C THR A 353 9.18 26.55 18.17
N ARG A 354 8.64 25.81 17.19
CA ARG A 354 7.21 25.56 17.00
C ARG A 354 6.98 24.09 16.63
N LYS A 355 5.77 23.62 16.93
CA LYS A 355 5.26 22.31 16.49
C LYS A 355 5.01 22.30 14.98
N LYS A 356 5.01 21.14 14.32
CA LYS A 356 4.74 21.01 12.89
C LYS A 356 3.30 21.43 12.58
N SER A 357 2.34 20.98 13.40
CA SER A 357 0.93 21.36 13.34
C SER A 357 0.61 22.83 13.68
N ASP A 358 1.59 23.61 14.15
CA ASP A 358 1.39 25.02 14.47
C ASP A 358 1.18 25.85 13.20
N LYS A 359 -0.07 26.28 12.95
CA LYS A 359 -0.46 27.14 11.82
C LYS A 359 -0.43 28.64 12.16
N ASN A 360 0.05 29.03 13.34
CA ASN A 360 0.11 30.45 13.71
C ASN A 360 1.14 31.19 12.84
N MET A 361 0.64 32.09 11.99
CA MET A 361 1.46 32.82 11.02
C MET A 361 2.55 33.68 11.65
N ASN A 362 2.43 34.06 12.92
CA ASN A 362 3.47 34.82 13.63
C ASN A 362 4.70 33.96 13.99
N ASN A 363 4.60 32.63 13.90
CA ASN A 363 5.69 31.71 14.21
C ASN A 363 6.52 31.32 12.96
N PHE A 364 6.39 32.04 11.84
CA PHE A 364 7.08 31.76 10.57
C PHE A 364 8.61 31.64 10.68
N ARG A 365 9.24 32.33 11.63
CA ARG A 365 10.69 32.30 11.87
C ARG A 365 11.16 31.20 12.82
N LYS A 366 10.25 30.43 13.42
CA LYS A 366 10.59 29.44 14.44
C LYS A 366 10.97 28.11 13.80
N ILE A 367 11.98 27.47 14.37
CA ILE A 367 12.41 26.12 14.00
C ILE A 367 11.31 25.12 14.32
N VAL A 368 11.04 24.21 13.38
CA VAL A 368 10.03 23.17 13.49
C VAL A 368 10.59 21.98 14.28
N ILE A 369 9.80 21.50 15.23
CA ILE A 369 10.03 20.24 15.93
C ILE A 369 8.88 19.27 15.63
N VAL A 370 9.18 17.98 15.72
CA VAL A 370 8.18 16.89 15.57
C VAL A 370 7.07 17.09 16.61
N ASP A 371 5.83 16.85 16.20
CA ASP A 371 4.71 16.85 17.14
C ASP A 371 4.82 15.66 18.08
N ASP A 372 4.33 15.80 19.32
CA ASP A 372 4.38 14.68 20.27
C ASP A 372 3.72 13.44 19.65
N GLU A 373 2.63 13.59 18.88
CA GLU A 373 1.88 12.49 18.26
C GLU A 373 2.56 11.84 17.03
N GLU A 374 3.50 12.53 16.35
CA GLU A 374 4.19 12.05 15.14
C GLU A 374 5.51 11.29 15.46
N THR A 375 5.77 10.96 16.72
CA THR A 375 6.94 10.11 17.02
C THR A 375 6.69 8.72 16.45
N GLU A 376 7.29 8.46 15.28
CA GLU A 376 7.35 7.14 14.66
C GLU A 376 7.61 6.06 15.71
N GLN A 377 6.94 4.90 15.53
CA GLN A 377 7.20 3.73 16.36
C GLN A 377 8.69 3.38 16.24
N ARG A 378 9.48 3.76 17.25
CA ARG A 378 10.92 3.46 17.35
C ARG A 378 11.20 1.97 17.42
N TYR A 379 10.17 1.17 17.70
CA TYR A 379 10.20 -0.28 17.62
C TYR A 379 10.02 -0.73 16.17
N THR A 380 11.07 -0.57 15.35
CA THR A 380 11.10 -1.24 14.05
C THR A 380 11.30 -2.73 14.29
N SER A 381 10.24 -3.52 14.14
CA SER A 381 10.40 -4.95 13.95
C SER A 381 10.97 -5.17 12.56
N ASP A 382 12.30 -5.12 12.43
CA ASP A 382 13.01 -5.41 11.20
C ASP A 382 12.85 -6.90 10.87
N TYR A 383 11.74 -7.23 10.20
CA TYR A 383 11.55 -8.52 9.56
C TYR A 383 12.10 -8.41 8.12
N ARG A 384 13.26 -9.02 7.93
CA ARG A 384 13.94 -9.19 6.64
C ARG A 384 13.26 -10.37 5.91
N GLY A 385 12.97 -10.20 4.62
CA GLY A 385 12.16 -11.15 3.82
C GLY A 385 11.13 -10.48 2.89
N LYS A 386 11.21 -9.16 2.68
CA LYS A 386 10.28 -8.40 1.83
C LYS A 386 10.39 -8.81 0.36
N VAL A 387 9.27 -9.16 -0.27
CA VAL A 387 9.14 -9.05 -1.74
C VAL A 387 9.24 -7.55 -2.09
N GLN A 388 10.19 -7.22 -2.97
CA GLN A 388 10.77 -5.89 -3.12
C GLN A 388 10.04 -4.98 -4.13
N ASP A 389 8.98 -5.46 -4.78
CA ASP A 389 8.34 -4.70 -5.86
C ASP A 389 7.06 -3.99 -5.41
N LYS A 390 7.17 -2.69 -5.11
CA LYS A 390 6.01 -1.80 -4.91
C LYS A 390 5.34 -1.39 -6.24
N ASN A 391 6.08 -1.45 -7.35
CA ASN A 391 5.63 -1.04 -8.68
C ASN A 391 5.18 -2.24 -9.52
N VAL A 392 4.10 -2.90 -9.12
CA VAL A 392 3.50 -3.99 -9.92
C VAL A 392 2.41 -3.44 -10.82
N ASN A 393 2.43 -3.83 -12.10
CA ASN A 393 1.37 -3.53 -13.05
C ASN A 393 0.12 -4.34 -12.67
N ILE A 394 -0.92 -3.67 -12.19
CA ILE A 394 -2.18 -4.31 -11.78
C ILE A 394 -2.97 -4.66 -13.03
N ARG A 395 -3.04 -5.95 -13.35
CA ARG A 395 -3.87 -6.50 -14.43
C ARG A 395 -4.71 -7.63 -13.88
N ILE A 396 -5.94 -7.75 -14.38
CA ILE A 396 -6.78 -8.92 -14.09
C ILE A 396 -6.19 -10.17 -14.77
N GLU A 397 -6.41 -11.33 -14.17
CA GLU A 397 -6.08 -12.61 -14.77
C GLU A 397 -6.92 -12.86 -16.04
N PRO A 398 -6.35 -13.48 -17.09
CA PRO A 398 -7.02 -13.68 -18.37
C PRO A 398 -8.26 -14.58 -18.30
N MET A 399 -9.13 -14.48 -19.31
CA MET A 399 -10.26 -15.38 -19.49
C MET A 399 -9.80 -16.82 -19.79
N TYR A 400 -10.58 -17.80 -19.33
CA TYR A 400 -10.37 -19.21 -19.64
C TYR A 400 -10.75 -19.55 -21.08
N ALA A 401 -9.96 -20.43 -21.66
CA ALA A 401 -10.13 -21.00 -22.99
C ALA A 401 -10.15 -22.53 -22.92
N LEU A 402 -10.73 -23.15 -23.95
CA LEU A 402 -10.43 -24.54 -24.28
C LEU A 402 -9.24 -24.54 -25.23
N THR A 403 -8.16 -25.26 -24.92
CA THR A 403 -6.94 -25.28 -25.75
C THR A 403 -6.18 -26.60 -25.58
N TYR A 404 -5.25 -26.90 -26.48
CA TYR A 404 -4.32 -28.03 -26.35
C TYR A 404 -3.01 -27.65 -25.64
N TYR A 405 -2.68 -26.36 -25.60
CA TYR A 405 -1.37 -25.89 -25.16
C TYR A 405 -1.47 -24.87 -24.03
N GLU A 406 -0.96 -25.28 -22.88
CA GLU A 406 -0.85 -24.47 -21.67
C GLU A 406 0.62 -24.11 -21.42
N LYS A 407 0.87 -22.90 -20.91
CA LYS A 407 2.23 -22.46 -20.54
C LYS A 407 2.76 -23.33 -19.41
N THR A 408 4.00 -23.76 -19.54
CA THR A 408 4.71 -24.41 -18.43
C THR A 408 4.96 -23.41 -17.32
N SER A 409 4.51 -23.74 -16.10
CA SER A 409 4.80 -23.00 -14.88
C SER A 409 5.66 -23.83 -13.95
N GLU A 410 6.59 -23.16 -13.24
CA GLU A 410 7.38 -23.78 -12.17
C GLU A 410 6.50 -24.20 -10.98
N VAL A 411 5.34 -23.55 -10.82
CA VAL A 411 4.33 -23.87 -9.79
C VAL A 411 3.22 -24.71 -10.42
N LYS A 412 2.90 -25.85 -9.79
CA LYS A 412 1.79 -26.72 -10.22
C LYS A 412 0.46 -25.96 -10.14
N HIS A 413 -0.20 -25.78 -11.28
CA HIS A 413 -1.54 -25.21 -11.36
C HIS A 413 -2.60 -26.23 -10.88
N ALA A 414 -3.76 -25.72 -10.47
CA ALA A 414 -4.92 -26.55 -10.18
C ALA A 414 -5.39 -27.25 -11.47
N VAL A 415 -5.66 -28.56 -11.40
CA VAL A 415 -6.17 -29.29 -12.57
C VAL A 415 -7.64 -28.92 -12.77
N HIS A 416 -7.90 -28.12 -13.79
CA HIS A 416 -9.24 -27.73 -14.19
C HIS A 416 -10.00 -28.90 -14.82
N TYR A 417 -11.21 -29.15 -14.33
CA TYR A 417 -12.00 -30.32 -14.72
C TYR A 417 -13.46 -29.96 -14.94
N HIS A 418 -14.03 -30.50 -16.01
CA HIS A 418 -15.47 -30.53 -16.23
C HIS A 418 -15.84 -31.82 -16.96
N LYS A 419 -16.91 -32.48 -16.49
CA LYS A 419 -17.30 -33.82 -16.98
C LYS A 419 -17.51 -33.85 -18.50
N PHE A 420 -18.23 -32.88 -19.04
CA PHE A 420 -18.52 -32.81 -20.49
C PHE A 420 -17.24 -32.70 -21.34
N ILE A 421 -16.25 -31.94 -20.88
CA ILE A 421 -14.97 -31.77 -21.60
C ILE A 421 -14.13 -33.05 -21.51
N ASP A 422 -14.19 -33.75 -20.38
CA ASP A 422 -13.52 -35.05 -20.24
C ASP A 422 -14.18 -36.13 -21.12
N ASP A 423 -15.52 -36.15 -21.21
CA ASP A 423 -16.25 -37.05 -22.10
C ASP A 423 -15.94 -36.77 -23.58
N LEU A 424 -15.81 -35.48 -23.95
CA LEU A 424 -15.31 -35.06 -25.27
C LEU A 424 -13.89 -35.59 -25.53
N ASN A 425 -12.98 -35.47 -24.57
CA ASN A 425 -11.62 -35.99 -24.70
C ASN A 425 -11.59 -37.51 -24.89
N ARG A 426 -12.49 -38.26 -24.24
CA ARG A 426 -12.60 -39.72 -24.37
C ARG A 426 -13.14 -40.18 -25.72
N SER A 427 -13.75 -39.29 -26.51
CA SER A 427 -14.22 -39.62 -27.87
C SER A 427 -13.09 -39.99 -28.84
N GLY A 428 -11.85 -39.58 -28.55
CA GLY A 428 -10.68 -39.85 -29.39
C GLY A 428 -10.65 -39.05 -30.71
N VAL A 429 -11.54 -38.06 -30.87
CA VAL A 429 -11.64 -37.24 -32.09
C VAL A 429 -10.58 -36.13 -32.14
N PHE A 430 -10.12 -35.65 -30.98
CA PHE A 430 -9.16 -34.55 -30.90
C PHE A 430 -7.72 -35.03 -31.05
N PRO A 431 -6.84 -34.25 -31.71
CA PRO A 431 -5.43 -34.61 -31.88
C PRO A 431 -4.68 -34.66 -30.55
N GLN A 432 -5.13 -33.88 -29.57
CA GLN A 432 -4.61 -33.84 -28.21
C GLN A 432 -5.75 -33.66 -27.22
N ARG A 433 -5.46 -33.87 -25.92
CA ARG A 433 -6.42 -33.65 -24.85
C ARG A 433 -6.73 -32.15 -24.74
N LEU A 434 -8.00 -31.79 -24.88
CA LEU A 434 -8.52 -30.46 -24.63
C LEU A 434 -8.44 -30.12 -23.14
N GLN A 435 -7.84 -28.98 -22.83
CA GLN A 435 -7.63 -28.45 -21.48
C GLN A 435 -8.43 -27.16 -21.30
N ILE A 436 -8.86 -26.90 -20.07
CA ILE A 436 -9.45 -25.62 -19.67
C ILE A 436 -8.35 -24.80 -19.01
N SER A 437 -7.90 -23.72 -19.65
CA SER A 437 -6.76 -22.94 -19.15
C SER A 437 -6.93 -21.45 -19.44
N ASN A 438 -6.46 -20.60 -18.52
CA ASN A 438 -6.30 -19.15 -18.68
C ASN A 438 -4.85 -18.76 -19.07
N ALA A 439 -3.95 -19.73 -19.21
CA ALA A 439 -2.53 -19.54 -19.46
C ALA A 439 -2.11 -20.18 -20.80
N GLU A 440 -2.71 -19.74 -21.89
CA GLU A 440 -2.46 -20.29 -23.24
C GLU A 440 -1.01 -20.12 -23.70
N ALA A 441 -0.40 -21.18 -24.22
CA ALA A 441 0.96 -21.13 -24.73
C ALA A 441 1.02 -20.68 -26.20
N PRO A 442 2.03 -19.87 -26.59
CA PRO A 442 2.30 -19.62 -27.99
C PRO A 442 2.76 -20.90 -28.69
N LEU A 443 2.30 -21.11 -29.93
CA LEU A 443 2.65 -22.28 -30.73
C LEU A 443 4.05 -22.16 -31.33
N THR A 444 4.73 -23.30 -31.49
CA THR A 444 5.93 -23.39 -32.31
C THR A 444 5.57 -23.40 -33.80
N GLN A 445 6.52 -23.04 -34.67
CA GLN A 445 6.31 -23.06 -36.13
C GLN A 445 5.88 -24.44 -36.65
N GLU A 446 6.43 -25.51 -36.07
CA GLU A 446 6.05 -26.90 -36.40
C GLU A 446 4.60 -27.19 -36.01
N GLN A 447 4.17 -26.75 -34.82
CA GLN A 447 2.78 -26.92 -34.36
C GLN A 447 1.81 -26.12 -35.23
N VAL A 448 2.13 -24.87 -35.58
CA VAL A 448 1.32 -24.06 -36.51
C VAL A 448 1.16 -24.76 -37.85
N SER A 449 2.26 -25.29 -38.41
CA SER A 449 2.22 -26.03 -39.69
C SER A 449 1.38 -27.30 -39.60
N ALA A 450 1.44 -28.02 -38.47
CA ALA A 450 0.62 -29.19 -38.22
C ALA A 450 -0.88 -28.84 -38.14
N HIS A 451 -1.25 -27.74 -37.47
CA HIS A 451 -2.65 -27.29 -37.40
C HIS A 451 -3.18 -26.84 -38.77
N PHE A 452 -2.38 -26.20 -39.62
CA PHE A 452 -2.78 -25.93 -41.00
C PHE A 452 -3.09 -27.21 -41.78
N ALA A 453 -2.23 -28.23 -41.67
CA ALA A 453 -2.50 -29.52 -42.30
C ALA A 453 -3.75 -30.19 -41.72
N LEU A 454 -3.99 -30.08 -40.40
CA LEU A 454 -5.20 -30.60 -39.76
C LEU A 454 -6.47 -29.93 -40.29
N ILE A 455 -6.46 -28.60 -40.49
CA ILE A 455 -7.58 -27.86 -41.09
C ILE A 455 -7.97 -28.44 -42.45
N ASP A 456 -7.00 -28.71 -43.33
CA ASP A 456 -7.24 -29.33 -44.64
C ASP A 456 -7.81 -30.74 -44.49
N THR A 457 -7.24 -31.55 -43.59
CA THR A 457 -7.73 -32.92 -43.36
C THR A 457 -9.16 -32.95 -42.82
N HIS A 458 -9.47 -32.15 -41.80
CA HIS A 458 -10.81 -32.06 -41.22
C HIS A 458 -11.81 -31.55 -42.24
N THR A 459 -11.44 -30.54 -43.05
CA THR A 459 -12.29 -30.04 -44.14
C THR A 459 -12.65 -31.14 -45.14
N SER A 460 -11.71 -32.00 -45.50
CA SER A 460 -11.97 -33.14 -46.40
C SER A 460 -12.90 -34.20 -45.78
N VAL A 461 -12.74 -34.49 -44.48
CA VAL A 461 -13.54 -35.49 -43.76
C VAL A 461 -14.97 -35.02 -43.53
N MET A 462 -15.17 -33.70 -43.39
CA MET A 462 -16.49 -33.08 -43.15
C MET A 462 -17.42 -33.15 -44.36
N ILE A 463 -16.90 -33.31 -45.58
CA ILE A 463 -17.72 -33.49 -46.80
C ILE A 463 -18.68 -34.68 -46.64
N ASN A 464 -18.24 -35.73 -45.94
CA ASN A 464 -19.01 -36.97 -45.79
C ASN A 464 -19.98 -36.95 -44.60
N ASP A 465 -19.88 -35.97 -43.69
CA ASP A 465 -20.68 -35.88 -42.46
C ASP A 465 -20.76 -34.43 -41.97
N PRO A 466 -21.47 -33.55 -42.71
CA PRO A 466 -21.47 -32.11 -42.46
C PRO A 466 -22.27 -31.70 -41.21
N GLY A 467 -23.05 -32.60 -40.62
CA GLY A 467 -23.89 -32.31 -39.46
C GLY A 467 -23.25 -32.62 -38.10
N ASN A 468 -22.00 -33.10 -38.07
CA ASN A 468 -21.38 -33.57 -36.83
C ASN A 468 -20.72 -32.44 -36.03
N PRO A 469 -21.28 -32.04 -34.88
CA PRO A 469 -20.80 -30.88 -34.12
C PRO A 469 -19.38 -31.06 -33.59
N VAL A 470 -18.96 -32.29 -33.26
CA VAL A 470 -17.62 -32.56 -32.72
C VAL A 470 -16.54 -32.33 -33.78
N LYS A 471 -16.79 -32.71 -35.04
CA LYS A 471 -15.83 -32.51 -36.15
C LYS A 471 -15.65 -31.04 -36.48
N HIS A 472 -16.76 -30.29 -36.55
CA HIS A 472 -16.72 -28.83 -36.68
C HIS A 472 -15.97 -28.21 -35.50
N PHE A 473 -16.17 -28.72 -34.28
CA PHE A 473 -15.47 -28.21 -33.11
C PHE A 473 -13.96 -28.44 -33.17
N THR A 474 -13.50 -29.62 -33.61
CA THR A 474 -12.06 -29.88 -33.79
C THR A 474 -11.44 -28.91 -34.78
N ARG A 475 -12.07 -28.69 -35.95
CA ARG A 475 -11.57 -27.74 -36.94
C ARG A 475 -11.61 -26.29 -36.44
N ALA A 476 -12.66 -25.91 -35.70
CA ALA A 476 -12.73 -24.60 -35.07
C ALA A 476 -11.58 -24.36 -34.09
N MET A 477 -11.18 -25.39 -33.34
CA MET A 477 -10.01 -25.32 -32.45
C MET A 477 -8.70 -25.15 -33.22
N ASP A 478 -8.54 -25.80 -34.37
CA ASP A 478 -7.35 -25.59 -35.21
C ASP A 478 -7.30 -24.16 -35.78
N PHE A 479 -8.43 -23.64 -36.28
CA PHE A 479 -8.54 -22.24 -36.72
C PHE A 479 -8.22 -21.26 -35.58
N TYR A 480 -8.73 -21.53 -34.38
CA TYR A 480 -8.43 -20.73 -33.19
C TYR A 480 -6.94 -20.68 -32.89
N LEU A 481 -6.27 -21.83 -32.94
CA LEU A 481 -4.84 -21.96 -32.63
C LEU A 481 -3.96 -21.23 -33.65
N VAL A 482 -4.31 -21.27 -34.93
CA VAL A 482 -3.62 -20.49 -35.98
C VAL A 482 -4.06 -19.02 -36.04
N GLN A 483 -4.90 -18.57 -35.10
CA GLN A 483 -5.45 -17.21 -34.99
C GLN A 483 -6.34 -16.76 -36.16
N ASP A 484 -6.91 -17.71 -36.92
CA ASP A 484 -7.97 -17.43 -37.88
C ASP A 484 -9.32 -17.37 -37.15
N PHE A 485 -9.60 -16.20 -36.56
CA PHE A 485 -10.82 -15.98 -35.80
C PHE A 485 -12.08 -16.05 -36.67
N SER A 486 -12.00 -15.67 -37.95
CA SER A 486 -13.12 -15.76 -38.90
C SER A 486 -13.56 -17.20 -39.12
N GLY A 487 -12.65 -18.08 -39.53
CA GLY A 487 -12.94 -19.49 -39.77
C GLY A 487 -13.43 -20.19 -38.49
N CYS A 488 -12.84 -19.84 -37.34
CA CYS A 488 -13.26 -20.35 -36.05
C CYS A 488 -14.72 -19.96 -35.72
N ILE A 489 -15.09 -18.68 -35.86
CA ILE A 489 -16.46 -18.20 -35.57
C ILE A 489 -17.49 -18.85 -36.50
N GLU A 490 -17.15 -19.03 -37.78
CA GLU A 490 -18.03 -19.69 -38.75
C GLU A 490 -18.34 -21.12 -38.34
N ASP A 491 -17.32 -21.93 -38.03
CA ASP A 491 -17.51 -23.31 -37.58
C ASP A 491 -18.28 -23.38 -36.25
N LEU A 492 -17.95 -22.52 -35.28
CA LEU A 492 -18.69 -22.47 -34.01
C LEU A 492 -20.16 -22.11 -34.20
N THR A 493 -20.46 -21.26 -35.19
CA THR A 493 -21.84 -20.90 -35.52
C THR A 493 -22.58 -22.04 -36.21
N GLN A 494 -21.91 -22.83 -37.06
CA GLN A 494 -22.49 -24.03 -37.66
C GLN A 494 -22.80 -25.10 -36.59
N ILE A 495 -21.91 -25.29 -35.62
CA ILE A 495 -22.16 -26.20 -34.48
C ILE A 495 -23.43 -25.80 -33.75
N ILE A 496 -23.59 -24.52 -33.44
CA ILE A 496 -24.75 -23.99 -32.72
C ILE A 496 -26.04 -24.16 -33.53
N PHE A 497 -25.96 -24.06 -34.86
CA PHE A 497 -27.09 -24.31 -35.76
C PHE A 497 -27.50 -25.80 -35.79
N CYS A 498 -26.51 -26.71 -35.80
CA CYS A 498 -26.76 -28.16 -35.83
C CYS A 498 -27.17 -28.73 -34.45
N ASP A 499 -26.51 -28.29 -33.39
CA ASP A 499 -26.74 -28.69 -32.01
C ASP A 499 -26.69 -27.48 -31.08
N SER A 500 -27.86 -26.93 -30.78
CA SER A 500 -27.99 -25.78 -29.90
C SER A 500 -27.64 -26.07 -28.44
N SER A 501 -27.48 -27.35 -28.05
CA SER A 501 -27.12 -27.77 -26.69
C SER A 501 -25.62 -27.87 -26.46
N PHE A 502 -24.80 -27.81 -27.52
CA PHE A 502 -23.35 -27.92 -27.47
C PHE A 502 -22.70 -26.65 -26.88
N PHE A 503 -22.74 -26.51 -25.55
CA PHE A 503 -22.25 -25.31 -24.88
C PHE A 503 -20.77 -24.94 -25.15
N PRO A 504 -19.82 -25.86 -25.41
CA PRO A 504 -18.43 -25.46 -25.68
C PRO A 504 -18.28 -24.56 -26.91
N ALA A 505 -19.19 -24.66 -27.89
CA ALA A 505 -19.18 -23.78 -29.04
C ALA A 505 -19.51 -22.34 -28.67
N TYR A 506 -20.53 -22.13 -27.82
CA TYR A 506 -20.85 -20.79 -27.30
C TYR A 506 -19.70 -20.24 -26.46
N PHE A 507 -19.10 -21.07 -25.59
CA PHE A 507 -18.00 -20.65 -24.72
C PHE A 507 -16.78 -20.16 -25.52
N MET A 508 -16.33 -20.95 -26.51
CA MET A 508 -15.22 -20.56 -27.37
C MET A 508 -15.58 -19.39 -28.28
N ARG A 509 -16.82 -19.32 -28.79
CA ARG A 509 -17.23 -18.23 -29.66
C ARG A 509 -17.24 -16.89 -28.92
N ALA A 510 -17.68 -16.88 -27.67
CA ALA A 510 -17.60 -15.71 -26.80
C ALA A 510 -16.14 -15.24 -26.64
N LEU A 511 -15.23 -16.17 -26.32
CA LEU A 511 -13.81 -15.85 -26.14
C LEU A 511 -13.16 -15.31 -27.42
N VAL A 512 -13.44 -15.94 -28.56
CA VAL A 512 -12.87 -15.55 -29.87
C VAL A 512 -13.38 -14.17 -30.29
N HIS A 513 -14.68 -13.91 -30.14
CA HIS A 513 -15.24 -12.57 -30.36
C HIS A 513 -14.58 -11.54 -29.44
N TYR A 514 -14.43 -11.85 -28.16
CA TYR A 514 -13.74 -10.96 -27.21
C TYR A 514 -12.29 -10.65 -27.66
N LYS A 515 -11.50 -11.67 -28.01
CA LYS A 515 -10.12 -11.50 -28.47
C LYS A 515 -10.04 -10.67 -29.76
N GLN A 516 -10.96 -10.91 -30.69
CA GLN A 516 -11.05 -10.14 -31.93
C GLN A 516 -11.32 -8.65 -31.65
N LEU A 517 -12.20 -8.34 -30.70
CA LEU A 517 -12.50 -6.96 -30.29
C LEU A 517 -11.30 -6.28 -29.61
N GLU A 518 -10.63 -6.98 -28.69
CA GLU A 518 -9.43 -6.45 -28.03
C GLU A 518 -8.28 -6.21 -29.02
N TYR A 519 -8.09 -7.09 -30.01
CA TYR A 519 -7.11 -6.90 -31.07
C TYR A 519 -7.41 -5.64 -31.90
N GLN A 520 -8.66 -5.49 -32.37
CA GLN A 520 -9.08 -4.30 -33.11
C GLN A 520 -8.94 -3.01 -32.30
N LYS A 521 -9.18 -3.07 -30.99
CA LYS A 521 -9.01 -1.94 -30.09
C LYS A 521 -7.53 -1.56 -29.96
N ALA A 522 -6.65 -2.54 -29.75
CA ALA A 522 -5.20 -2.33 -29.68
C ALA A 522 -4.64 -1.75 -30.98
N GLU A 523 -5.07 -2.23 -32.15
CA GLU A 523 -4.69 -1.66 -33.45
C GLU A 523 -5.10 -0.19 -33.58
N LYS A 524 -6.35 0.14 -33.19
CA LYS A 524 -6.85 1.53 -33.21
C LYS A 524 -6.05 2.43 -32.27
N GLU A 525 -5.71 1.97 -31.07
CA GLU A 525 -4.90 2.72 -30.10
C GLU A 525 -3.48 2.95 -30.61
N MET A 526 -2.85 1.96 -31.26
CA MET A 526 -1.54 2.11 -31.90
C MET A 526 -1.58 3.07 -33.10
N ALA A 527 -2.65 3.04 -33.91
CA ALA A 527 -2.84 3.98 -35.02
C ALA A 527 -3.02 5.43 -34.56
N VAL A 528 -3.66 5.64 -33.39
CA VAL A 528 -3.79 6.97 -32.78
C VAL A 528 -2.46 7.44 -32.19
N ALA A 529 -1.70 6.56 -31.52
CA ALA A 529 -0.40 6.88 -30.95
C ALA A 529 0.67 7.25 -32.01
N SER A 530 0.50 6.78 -33.25
CA SER A 530 1.36 7.08 -34.41
C SER A 530 0.93 8.32 -35.21
N GLY A 531 0.02 9.15 -34.68
CA GLY A 531 -0.35 10.45 -35.26
C GLY A 531 -1.50 10.41 -36.27
N GLY A 532 -2.28 9.32 -36.32
CA GLY A 532 -3.47 9.20 -37.15
C GLY A 532 -4.64 10.10 -36.71
N ILE A 533 -5.46 10.54 -37.67
CA ILE A 533 -6.61 11.43 -37.45
C ILE A 533 -7.63 10.80 -36.48
N GLN A 534 -8.04 11.55 -35.45
CA GLN A 534 -9.13 11.18 -34.54
C GLN A 534 -10.44 10.98 -35.30
N SER A 535 -10.88 9.72 -35.47
CA SER A 535 -12.29 9.45 -35.74
C SER A 535 -13.07 9.58 -34.41
N LYS A 536 -14.16 10.35 -34.42
CA LYS A 536 -15.03 10.62 -33.26
C LYS A 536 -15.28 9.34 -32.44
N LYS A 537 -15.10 9.43 -31.11
CA LYS A 537 -15.56 8.44 -30.12
C LYS A 537 -17.02 8.08 -30.44
N LYS A 538 -17.21 6.94 -31.09
CA LYS A 538 -18.53 6.37 -31.30
C LYS A 538 -18.86 5.61 -30.02
N GLU A 539 -20.06 5.81 -29.50
CA GLU A 539 -20.68 5.07 -28.38
C GLU A 539 -20.86 3.56 -28.67
N THR A 540 -20.07 2.97 -29.58
CA THR A 540 -20.24 1.61 -30.11
C THR A 540 -19.50 0.52 -29.35
N VAL A 541 -18.77 0.85 -28.27
CA VAL A 541 -18.00 -0.16 -27.53
C VAL A 541 -18.93 -1.13 -26.79
N GLU A 542 -20.07 -0.67 -26.28
CA GLU A 542 -20.99 -1.48 -25.47
C GLU A 542 -21.76 -2.52 -26.32
N VAL A 543 -22.19 -2.12 -27.53
CA VAL A 543 -22.97 -2.97 -28.46
C VAL A 543 -22.13 -4.14 -29.00
N ASP A 544 -20.81 -3.99 -29.10
CA ASP A 544 -19.93 -5.01 -29.66
C ASP A 544 -19.70 -6.18 -28.68
N TYR A 545 -19.70 -5.92 -27.36
CA TYR A 545 -19.54 -6.97 -26.33
C TYR A 545 -20.86 -7.70 -25.99
N ASP A 546 -22.02 -7.22 -26.43
CA ASP A 546 -23.31 -7.88 -26.20
C ASP A 546 -23.33 -9.30 -26.75
N ARG A 547 -22.66 -9.56 -27.88
CA ARG A 547 -22.55 -10.91 -28.46
C ARG A 547 -21.78 -11.86 -27.53
N VAL A 548 -20.69 -11.38 -26.95
CA VAL A 548 -19.88 -12.14 -25.99
C VAL A 548 -20.72 -12.47 -24.75
N LYS A 549 -21.43 -11.46 -24.22
CA LYS A 549 -22.31 -11.65 -23.06
C LYS A 549 -23.43 -12.66 -23.34
N ASN A 550 -24.12 -12.53 -24.47
CA ASN A 550 -25.20 -13.43 -24.87
C ASN A 550 -24.73 -14.89 -25.00
N ASP A 551 -23.55 -15.11 -25.58
CA ASP A 551 -22.97 -16.45 -25.68
C ASP A 551 -22.64 -17.03 -24.29
N LEU A 552 -22.06 -16.24 -23.38
CA LEU A 552 -21.79 -16.67 -22.01
C LEU A 552 -23.08 -16.93 -21.22
N ASP A 553 -24.11 -16.12 -21.40
CA ASP A 553 -25.43 -16.34 -20.81
C ASP A 553 -26.05 -17.66 -21.29
N ARG A 554 -25.86 -18.01 -22.57
CA ARG A 554 -26.27 -19.32 -23.12
C ARG A 554 -25.48 -20.47 -22.52
N VAL A 555 -24.16 -20.32 -22.34
CA VAL A 555 -23.36 -21.35 -21.66
C VAL A 555 -23.88 -21.59 -20.25
N ILE A 556 -24.14 -20.53 -19.49
CA ILE A 556 -24.65 -20.62 -18.12
C ILE A 556 -26.04 -21.28 -18.08
N ALA A 557 -26.91 -21.01 -19.07
CA ALA A 557 -28.21 -21.67 -19.16
C ALA A 557 -28.12 -23.17 -19.49
N LEU A 558 -27.14 -23.57 -20.32
CA LEU A 558 -26.95 -24.96 -20.76
C LEU A 558 -26.13 -25.80 -19.76
N ALA A 559 -25.14 -25.19 -19.13
CA ALA A 559 -24.24 -25.82 -18.16
C ALA A 559 -24.03 -24.90 -16.94
N PRO A 560 -25.02 -24.83 -16.02
CA PRO A 560 -24.94 -23.96 -14.85
C PRO A 560 -23.80 -24.29 -13.87
N ASP A 561 -23.22 -25.49 -13.97
CA ASP A 561 -22.07 -25.97 -13.20
C ASP A 561 -20.72 -25.63 -13.87
N PHE A 562 -20.72 -25.10 -15.09
CA PHE A 562 -19.50 -24.71 -15.80
C PHE A 562 -18.97 -23.34 -15.30
N VAL A 563 -18.24 -23.40 -14.19
CA VAL A 563 -17.73 -22.25 -13.42
C VAL A 563 -17.01 -21.19 -14.28
N TYR A 564 -16.27 -21.63 -15.30
CA TYR A 564 -15.47 -20.78 -16.18
C TYR A 564 -16.31 -19.78 -16.99
N ALA A 565 -17.59 -20.07 -17.26
CA ALA A 565 -18.47 -19.14 -17.95
C ALA A 565 -18.82 -17.93 -17.07
N TYR A 566 -19.13 -18.14 -15.78
CA TYR A 566 -19.34 -17.04 -14.83
C TYR A 566 -18.06 -16.21 -14.70
N TYR A 567 -16.91 -16.86 -14.54
CA TYR A 567 -15.63 -16.16 -14.45
C TYR A 567 -15.34 -15.30 -15.69
N ASN A 568 -15.53 -15.83 -16.91
CA ASN A 568 -15.32 -15.07 -18.14
C ASN A 568 -16.33 -13.92 -18.28
N ARG A 569 -17.59 -14.10 -17.85
CA ARG A 569 -18.62 -13.04 -17.85
C ARG A 569 -18.32 -11.95 -16.81
N GLY A 570 -17.76 -12.35 -15.67
CA GLY A 570 -17.24 -11.44 -14.65
C GLY A 570 -16.04 -10.63 -15.17
N ASN A 571 -15.09 -11.26 -15.86
CA ASN A 571 -13.97 -10.58 -16.50
C ASN A 571 -14.44 -9.54 -17.53
N LEU A 572 -15.41 -9.92 -18.38
CA LEU A 572 -16.02 -9.01 -19.34
C LEU A 572 -16.66 -7.81 -18.63
N SER A 573 -17.44 -8.05 -17.58
CA SER A 573 -18.09 -6.99 -16.80
C SER A 573 -17.07 -6.07 -16.12
N THR A 574 -15.95 -6.60 -15.61
CA THR A 574 -14.84 -5.82 -15.04
C THR A 574 -14.21 -4.89 -16.08
N ILE A 575 -14.00 -5.37 -17.31
CA ILE A 575 -13.46 -4.57 -18.41
C ILE A 575 -14.43 -3.46 -18.82
N LEU A 576 -15.73 -3.76 -18.84
CA LEU A 576 -16.81 -2.80 -19.05
C LEU A 576 -17.04 -1.86 -17.86
N LYS A 577 -16.30 -2.05 -16.76
CA LYS A 577 -16.40 -1.30 -15.49
C LYS A 577 -17.75 -1.46 -14.78
N ASP A 578 -18.53 -2.47 -15.13
CA ASP A 578 -19.67 -2.92 -14.34
C ASP A 578 -19.18 -3.84 -13.21
N TYR A 579 -18.53 -3.22 -12.23
CA TYR A 579 -17.93 -3.94 -11.11
C TYR A 579 -18.95 -4.69 -10.25
N ARG A 580 -20.22 -4.23 -10.21
CA ARG A 580 -21.25 -4.90 -9.42
C ARG A 580 -21.67 -6.21 -10.05
N ALA A 581 -21.95 -6.20 -11.36
CA ALA A 581 -22.24 -7.42 -12.10
C ALA A 581 -21.05 -8.38 -12.06
N ALA A 582 -19.82 -7.87 -12.22
CA ALA A 582 -18.61 -8.67 -12.14
C ALA A 582 -18.48 -9.41 -10.80
N ILE A 583 -18.69 -8.71 -9.68
CA ILE A 583 -18.63 -9.32 -8.34
C ILE A 583 -19.67 -10.43 -8.20
N THR A 584 -20.92 -10.23 -8.66
CA THR A 584 -21.95 -11.27 -8.62
C THR A 584 -21.54 -12.52 -9.37
N ASP A 585 -20.91 -12.37 -10.54
CA ASP A 585 -20.43 -13.51 -11.32
C ASP A 585 -19.25 -14.22 -10.65
N TYR A 586 -18.30 -13.47 -10.08
CA TYR A 586 -17.21 -14.06 -9.32
C TYR A 586 -17.69 -14.73 -8.03
N ASP A 587 -18.73 -14.21 -7.37
CA ASP A 587 -19.35 -14.83 -6.20
C ASP A 587 -19.87 -16.22 -6.55
N VAL A 588 -20.64 -16.35 -7.63
CA VAL A 588 -21.11 -17.65 -8.11
C VAL A 588 -19.94 -18.57 -8.49
N ALA A 589 -18.91 -18.03 -9.15
CA ALA A 589 -17.74 -18.81 -9.52
C ALA A 589 -17.02 -19.43 -8.30
N VAL A 590 -16.85 -18.64 -7.24
CA VAL A 590 -16.23 -19.06 -5.97
C VAL A 590 -17.13 -19.99 -5.16
N GLU A 591 -18.45 -19.82 -5.23
CA GLU A 591 -19.41 -20.72 -4.58
C GLU A 591 -19.39 -22.12 -5.21
N LEU A 592 -19.32 -22.20 -6.54
CA LEU A 592 -19.24 -23.46 -7.28
C LEU A 592 -17.86 -24.14 -7.10
N ASN A 593 -16.77 -23.36 -7.08
CA ASN A 593 -15.42 -23.85 -6.84
C ASN A 593 -14.67 -23.00 -5.82
N LYS A 594 -14.56 -23.51 -4.59
CA LYS A 594 -13.89 -22.82 -3.46
C LYS A 594 -12.38 -22.71 -3.60
N ASP A 595 -11.76 -23.48 -4.49
CA ASP A 595 -10.33 -23.46 -4.76
C ASP A 595 -10.01 -22.71 -6.07
N PHE A 596 -10.91 -21.82 -6.52
CA PHE A 596 -10.74 -21.05 -7.75
C PHE A 596 -9.94 -19.76 -7.52
N ALA A 597 -8.61 -19.88 -7.54
CA ALA A 597 -7.67 -18.80 -7.22
C ALA A 597 -7.91 -17.52 -8.05
N GLU A 598 -8.11 -17.68 -9.36
CA GLU A 598 -8.25 -16.60 -10.33
C GLU A 598 -9.53 -15.79 -10.09
N ALA A 599 -10.62 -16.46 -9.69
CA ALA A 599 -11.87 -15.80 -9.35
C ALA A 599 -11.72 -14.93 -8.09
N TYR A 600 -11.03 -15.43 -7.06
CA TYR A 600 -10.67 -14.61 -5.90
C TYR A 600 -9.78 -13.44 -6.30
N PHE A 601 -8.76 -13.65 -7.14
CA PHE A 601 -7.86 -12.58 -7.55
C PHE A 601 -8.59 -11.46 -8.28
N ASN A 602 -9.39 -11.79 -9.30
CA ASN A 602 -10.12 -10.80 -10.08
C ASN A 602 -11.25 -10.15 -9.29
N ARG A 603 -11.95 -10.88 -8.41
CA ARG A 603 -12.95 -10.30 -7.50
C ARG A 603 -12.28 -9.33 -6.51
N GLY A 604 -11.11 -9.70 -5.99
CA GLY A 604 -10.33 -8.87 -5.09
C GLY A 604 -9.90 -7.55 -5.72
N LEU A 605 -9.38 -7.59 -6.95
CA LEU A 605 -9.09 -6.40 -7.74
C LEU A 605 -10.33 -5.57 -8.03
N THR A 606 -11.43 -6.21 -8.37
CA THR A 606 -12.72 -5.53 -8.64
C THR A 606 -13.23 -4.80 -7.40
N HIS A 607 -13.10 -5.41 -6.22
CA HIS A 607 -13.40 -4.75 -4.95
C HIS A 607 -12.51 -3.54 -4.70
N ILE A 608 -11.21 -3.61 -5.00
CA ILE A 608 -10.28 -2.48 -4.88
C ILE A 608 -10.66 -1.36 -5.85
N PHE A 609 -10.99 -1.68 -7.12
CA PHE A 609 -11.46 -0.69 -8.08
C PHE A 609 -12.77 -0.01 -7.67
N LEU A 610 -13.59 -0.68 -6.86
CA LEU A 610 -14.80 -0.12 -6.26
C LEU A 610 -14.53 0.69 -4.97
N GLY A 611 -13.29 0.70 -4.46
CA GLY A 611 -12.88 1.36 -3.20
C GLY A 611 -13.07 0.50 -1.94
N ASN A 612 -13.48 -0.76 -2.09
CA ASN A 612 -13.70 -1.70 -0.98
C ASN A 612 -12.40 -2.47 -0.63
N ASN A 613 -11.34 -1.75 -0.25
CA ASN A 613 -10.01 -2.32 -0.04
C ASN A 613 -9.99 -3.50 0.95
N LYS A 614 -10.78 -3.44 2.04
CA LYS A 614 -10.84 -4.52 3.04
C LYS A 614 -11.29 -5.85 2.43
N LYS A 615 -12.39 -5.85 1.65
CA LYS A 615 -12.87 -7.06 0.97
C LYS A 615 -11.90 -7.50 -0.13
N GLY A 616 -11.34 -6.54 -0.85
CA GLY A 616 -10.36 -6.81 -1.91
C GLY A 616 -9.11 -7.52 -1.39
N ILE A 617 -8.55 -7.05 -0.28
CA ILE A 617 -7.38 -7.66 0.38
C ILE A 617 -7.70 -9.08 0.87
N ALA A 618 -8.88 -9.31 1.45
CA ALA A 618 -9.28 -10.66 1.89
C ALA A 618 -9.35 -11.66 0.72
N ASP A 619 -9.89 -11.23 -0.42
CA ASP A 619 -9.93 -12.05 -1.64
C ASP A 619 -8.53 -12.28 -2.22
N LEU A 620 -7.70 -11.24 -2.29
CA LEU A 620 -6.31 -11.38 -2.74
C LEU A 620 -5.49 -12.29 -1.82
N SER A 621 -5.72 -12.24 -0.50
CA SER A 621 -5.10 -13.14 0.47
C SER A 621 -5.44 -14.60 0.13
N LYS A 622 -6.72 -14.87 -0.19
CA LYS A 622 -7.16 -16.21 -0.59
C LYS A 622 -6.59 -16.63 -1.95
N ALA A 623 -6.50 -15.72 -2.92
CA ALA A 623 -5.86 -15.98 -4.21
C ALA A 623 -4.36 -16.33 -4.06
N GLY A 624 -3.64 -15.57 -3.22
CA GLY A 624 -2.24 -15.83 -2.89
C GLY A 624 -2.06 -17.19 -2.20
N GLU A 625 -2.95 -17.51 -1.25
CA GLU A 625 -2.98 -18.82 -0.60
C GLU A 625 -3.14 -19.95 -1.62
N LEU A 626 -3.99 -19.76 -2.63
CA LEU A 626 -4.25 -20.77 -3.66
C LEU A 626 -3.19 -20.83 -4.77
N GLY A 627 -2.20 -19.92 -4.77
CA GLY A 627 -1.02 -20.00 -5.64
C GLY A 627 -0.74 -18.76 -6.50
N ILE A 628 -1.58 -17.72 -6.46
CA ILE A 628 -1.34 -16.49 -7.23
C ILE A 628 -0.43 -15.55 -6.45
N VAL A 629 0.87 -15.72 -6.61
CA VAL A 629 1.91 -15.00 -5.84
C VAL A 629 1.82 -13.47 -5.99
N SER A 630 1.45 -13.00 -7.18
CA SER A 630 1.27 -11.58 -7.47
C SER A 630 0.26 -10.90 -6.55
N ALA A 631 -0.67 -11.66 -5.95
CA ALA A 631 -1.66 -11.13 -5.03
C ALA A 631 -1.02 -10.46 -3.79
N TYR A 632 0.04 -11.03 -3.23
CA TYR A 632 0.71 -10.47 -2.05
C TYR A 632 1.36 -9.12 -2.31
N ASN A 633 1.91 -8.92 -3.52
CA ASN A 633 2.46 -7.62 -3.92
C ASN A 633 1.37 -6.56 -4.01
N ILE A 634 0.17 -6.94 -4.43
CA ILE A 634 -0.99 -6.04 -4.52
C ILE A 634 -1.50 -5.73 -3.13
N ILE A 635 -1.63 -6.73 -2.24
CA ILE A 635 -2.00 -6.51 -0.83
C ILE A 635 -1.11 -5.45 -0.21
N LYS A 636 0.21 -5.59 -0.33
CA LYS A 636 1.20 -4.65 0.21
C LYS A 636 0.98 -3.20 -0.25
N ARG A 637 0.62 -3.00 -1.53
CA ARG A 637 0.34 -1.67 -2.08
C ARG A 637 -0.90 -1.01 -1.47
N PHE A 638 -1.87 -1.80 -1.02
CA PHE A 638 -3.15 -1.32 -0.50
C PHE A 638 -3.29 -1.47 1.03
N THR A 639 -2.29 -2.04 1.73
CA THR A 639 -2.22 -2.10 3.20
C THR A 639 -1.42 -0.96 3.80
N GLU A 640 -0.42 -0.40 3.10
CA GLU A 640 0.27 0.82 3.53
C GLU A 640 -0.69 2.02 3.38
N ILE A 641 -1.18 2.55 4.51
CA ILE A 641 -1.80 3.88 4.57
C ILE A 641 -0.71 4.87 4.12
N PRO A 642 -0.97 5.77 3.17
CA PRO A 642 -0.01 6.83 2.86
C PRO A 642 0.28 7.60 4.16
N GLU A 643 1.56 7.63 4.53
CA GLU A 643 2.10 8.45 5.62
C GLU A 643 1.78 9.93 5.42
#